data_AF-A0A4P5PFY2-F1
#
_entry.id   AF-A0A4P5PFY2-F1
#
_cell.length_a   1.000
_cell.length_b   1.000
_cell.length_c   1.000
_cell.angle_alpha   90.00
_cell.angle_beta   90.00
_cell.angle_gamma   90.00
#
_symmetry.space_group_name_H-M   'P 1'
#
loop_
_entity.id
_entity.type
_entity.pdbx_description
1 polymer ?
#
loop_
_entity_poly.entity_id
_entity_poly.type
_entity_poly.pdbx_seq_one_letter_code
_entity_poly.pdbx_strand_id
1 'polypeptide(L)'
;MNIWELLEIEKTQEIKQIKKAYAKKLKQIVPDEQPAEFQQLKEAFDRAVELAKGSGQIDQVYPSERRTPVERLEPEETVDDSFMHKVQQFLRECAYFDDLAAWKYLLKDQTSWSIQEFINNTCYIQELLLEHFQFLDKSIIVLLMDTFQLNDLEEELKDDSLVLPYFLHMRQTILSEPEFSFALWRELPVNDRLNYFTYRREYLDLLNQSRDNPLLFKEIEHKVEQIFQQDGDFLVLRAFNQLIKVHGDLDQQDSYQQVSDLLEQASCQPYRSDKLAFFLTTYLRVWKTHELTDRDLELLQKETYLLPATWRPLLMGMLFWKADLPSLVIPQWKKLSKEHYLMIRPFFRKVQRQLDRTEQRELTQNTRYYDPKPYVPPKRKRKISWEILLAICVLLSVFGAFMRYQDRQESRNAFDPKTLQKPPLIDQSNVNELQKKAEETFAAKALISEDADPAQRMIYYFFCQEDQAERQTFINEYVAEEAVPLMQQHLADPAAYPEAKRYDFSFETDRTSTDGLCKAVSYNEENLLIVKLNDEEKIIDVLGTGWHELEPQHYEALLKDINVRPLHSLNFFFSRYLPSEDRKTVVDTYPQYVTEELRTELEKRAADKPVKKYGSGTWQLSEVDGQRYFVINDENDEPAMILTMDNYGRIDHVYLDGWEKMDQKTVKRILDHCEEDKIGIF
;
A
#
# COMPACT_ATOMS: atom_id res chain seq x y z
N MET A 1 44.75 1.51 -23.14
CA MET A 1 43.72 1.76 -22.12
C MET A 1 43.56 0.47 -21.34
N ASN A 2 43.71 0.51 -20.02
CA ASN A 2 43.56 -0.68 -19.18
C ASN A 2 42.07 -1.05 -19.06
N ILE A 3 41.73 -2.34 -18.96
CA ILE A 3 40.32 -2.80 -18.85
C ILE A 3 39.59 -2.16 -17.66
N TRP A 4 40.32 -1.88 -16.57
CA TRP A 4 39.80 -1.24 -15.37
C TRP A 4 39.56 0.26 -15.56
N GLU A 5 40.37 0.91 -16.41
CA GLU A 5 40.18 2.32 -16.79
C GLU A 5 38.98 2.50 -17.73
N LEU A 6 38.74 1.53 -18.62
CA LEU A 6 37.56 1.49 -19.50
C LEU A 6 36.25 1.30 -18.72
N LEU A 7 36.28 0.51 -17.65
CA LEU A 7 35.14 0.29 -16.75
C LEU A 7 35.05 1.35 -15.63
N GLU A 8 36.01 2.27 -15.52
CA GLU A 8 36.10 3.30 -14.46
C GLU A 8 36.03 2.73 -13.02
N ILE A 9 36.68 1.60 -12.79
CA ILE A 9 36.77 0.97 -11.47
C ILE A 9 38.19 0.54 -11.13
N GLU A 10 38.50 0.40 -9.83
CA GLU A 10 39.74 -0.24 -9.41
C GLU A 10 39.69 -1.75 -9.66
N LYS A 11 40.87 -2.37 -9.79
CA LYS A 11 40.98 -3.82 -10.00
C LYS A 11 40.33 -4.58 -8.85
N THR A 12 39.30 -5.36 -9.16
CA THR A 12 38.51 -6.11 -8.17
C THR A 12 38.32 -7.57 -8.59
N GLN A 13 38.11 -8.45 -7.61
CA GLN A 13 37.68 -9.84 -7.84
C GLN A 13 36.16 -10.01 -7.63
N GLU A 14 35.48 -8.94 -7.20
CA GLU A 14 34.04 -8.97 -6.99
C GLU A 14 33.28 -8.78 -8.31
N ILE A 15 32.78 -9.89 -8.87
CA ILE A 15 32.02 -9.90 -10.14
C ILE A 15 30.82 -8.94 -10.11
N LYS A 16 30.19 -8.75 -8.94
CA LYS A 16 29.08 -7.80 -8.74
C LYS A 16 29.49 -6.35 -9.02
N GLN A 17 30.68 -5.94 -8.60
CA GLN A 17 31.20 -4.59 -8.86
C GLN A 17 31.55 -4.38 -10.34
N ILE A 18 32.10 -5.43 -10.99
CA ILE A 18 32.43 -5.41 -12.42
C ILE A 18 31.15 -5.25 -13.28
N LYS A 19 30.08 -5.97 -12.93
CA LYS A 19 28.76 -5.84 -13.60
C LYS A 19 28.14 -4.45 -13.43
N LYS A 20 28.22 -3.87 -12.22
CA LYS A 20 27.72 -2.52 -11.93
C LYS A 20 28.44 -1.45 -12.74
N ALA A 21 29.76 -1.55 -12.84
CA ALA A 21 30.61 -0.64 -13.61
C ALA A 21 30.30 -0.68 -15.11
N TYR A 22 30.16 -1.89 -15.65
CA TYR A 22 29.79 -2.11 -17.05
C TYR A 22 28.40 -1.57 -17.39
N ALA A 23 27.38 -1.85 -16.56
CA ALA A 23 26.02 -1.35 -16.77
C ALA A 23 25.97 0.19 -16.76
N LYS A 24 26.71 0.83 -15.86
CA LYS A 24 26.81 2.30 -15.79
C LYS A 24 27.44 2.90 -17.05
N LYS A 25 28.47 2.25 -17.60
CA LYS A 25 29.15 2.68 -18.82
C LYS A 25 28.33 2.40 -20.07
N LEU A 26 27.63 1.28 -20.12
CA LEU A 26 26.79 0.91 -21.24
C LEU A 26 25.61 1.87 -21.43
N LYS A 27 25.05 2.42 -20.33
CA LYS A 27 24.03 3.49 -20.36
C LYS A 27 24.49 4.79 -21.07
N GLN A 28 25.78 4.94 -21.36
CA GLN A 28 26.35 6.11 -22.05
C GLN A 28 26.67 5.83 -23.53
N ILE A 29 26.55 4.58 -24.00
CA ILE A 29 26.90 4.15 -25.35
C ILE A 29 25.65 3.61 -26.03
N VAL A 30 25.26 4.22 -27.15
CA VAL A 30 24.18 3.70 -28.00
C VAL A 30 24.78 2.66 -28.97
N PRO A 31 24.47 1.35 -28.85
CA PRO A 31 25.18 0.30 -29.58
C PRO A 31 25.12 0.43 -31.11
N ASP A 32 24.03 0.96 -31.64
CA ASP A 32 23.81 1.14 -33.09
C ASP A 32 24.54 2.37 -33.66
N GLU A 33 24.81 3.38 -32.84
CA GLU A 33 25.51 4.61 -33.26
C GLU A 33 27.01 4.57 -32.97
N GLN A 34 27.44 3.77 -31.98
CA GLN A 34 28.82 3.73 -31.48
C GLN A 34 29.35 2.28 -31.31
N PRO A 35 29.36 1.47 -32.38
CA PRO A 35 29.67 0.04 -32.30
C PRO A 35 31.12 -0.24 -31.86
N ALA A 36 32.07 0.63 -32.21
CA ALA A 36 33.48 0.46 -31.83
C ALA A 36 33.72 0.69 -30.34
N GLU A 37 33.00 1.63 -29.72
CA GLU A 37 33.11 1.95 -28.30
C GLU A 37 32.39 0.89 -27.45
N PHE A 38 31.24 0.42 -27.93
CA PHE A 38 30.53 -0.73 -27.36
C PHE A 38 31.40 -1.99 -27.34
N GLN A 39 32.07 -2.29 -28.46
CA GLN A 39 32.95 -3.46 -28.56
C GLN A 39 34.14 -3.36 -27.58
N GLN A 40 34.75 -2.19 -27.43
CA GLN A 40 35.85 -1.97 -26.47
C GLN A 40 35.39 -2.10 -25.02
N LEU A 41 34.20 -1.60 -24.68
CA LEU A 41 33.63 -1.72 -23.34
C LEU A 41 33.29 -3.19 -23.02
N LYS A 42 32.75 -3.92 -24.00
CA LYS A 42 32.44 -5.35 -23.88
C LYS A 42 33.69 -6.19 -23.68
N GLU A 43 34.74 -5.97 -24.48
CA GLU A 43 36.03 -6.66 -24.34
C GLU A 43 36.71 -6.37 -22.99
N ALA A 44 36.54 -5.16 -22.44
CA ALA A 44 37.04 -4.82 -21.11
C ALA A 44 36.29 -5.55 -20.00
N PHE A 45 34.96 -5.65 -20.10
CA PHE A 45 34.11 -6.39 -19.16
C PHE A 45 34.42 -7.88 -19.16
N ASP A 46 34.46 -8.51 -20.33
CA ASP A 46 34.70 -9.95 -20.46
C ASP A 46 36.07 -10.32 -19.85
N ARG A 47 37.12 -9.54 -20.16
CA ARG A 47 38.46 -9.72 -19.57
C ARG A 47 38.49 -9.47 -18.07
N ALA A 48 37.73 -8.51 -17.56
CA ALA A 48 37.66 -8.23 -16.12
C ALA A 48 36.97 -9.38 -15.36
N VAL A 49 35.90 -9.94 -15.93
CA VAL A 49 35.21 -11.12 -15.39
C VAL A 49 36.09 -12.37 -15.47
N GLU A 50 36.81 -12.58 -16.56
CA GLU A 50 37.77 -13.68 -16.72
C GLU A 50 38.90 -13.60 -15.67
N LEU A 51 39.45 -12.40 -15.44
CA LEU A 51 40.49 -12.18 -14.43
C LEU A 51 39.97 -12.35 -13.00
N ALA A 52 38.70 -12.03 -12.74
CA ALA A 52 38.05 -12.24 -11.45
C ALA A 52 37.74 -13.74 -11.19
N LYS A 53 37.58 -14.55 -12.24
CA LYS A 53 37.27 -15.99 -12.14
C LYS A 53 38.48 -16.92 -12.01
N GLY A 54 39.70 -16.47 -12.34
CA GLY A 54 40.94 -17.22 -12.07
C GLY A 54 41.08 -18.56 -12.81
N SER A 55 41.54 -18.51 -14.06
CA SER A 55 42.23 -19.58 -14.84
C SER A 55 41.73 -21.04 -14.76
N GLY A 56 41.10 -21.51 -15.86
CA GLY A 56 40.98 -22.95 -16.16
C GLY A 56 40.04 -23.31 -17.33
N GLN A 57 40.60 -23.33 -18.55
CA GLN A 57 40.12 -24.02 -19.78
C GLN A 57 38.91 -23.49 -20.60
N ILE A 58 39.30 -22.68 -21.59
CA ILE A 58 38.93 -22.57 -23.02
C ILE A 58 37.96 -23.64 -23.58
N ASP A 59 36.92 -23.17 -24.29
CA ASP A 59 36.77 -23.43 -25.73
C ASP A 59 36.12 -22.24 -26.45
N GLN A 60 36.95 -21.52 -27.21
CA GLN A 60 36.51 -20.63 -28.29
C GLN A 60 36.70 -21.37 -29.61
N VAL A 61 35.63 -21.51 -30.39
CA VAL A 61 35.72 -21.68 -31.84
C VAL A 61 34.67 -20.81 -32.51
N TYR A 62 35.12 -19.70 -33.11
CA TYR A 62 34.53 -19.18 -34.35
C TYR A 62 35.53 -19.49 -35.47
N PRO A 63 35.08 -19.85 -36.69
CA PRO A 63 34.99 -18.77 -37.66
C PRO A 63 33.90 -18.89 -38.76
N SER A 64 33.51 -17.68 -39.18
CA SER A 64 33.28 -17.22 -40.55
C SER A 64 31.89 -17.32 -41.18
N GLU A 65 31.37 -16.12 -41.46
CA GLU A 65 30.39 -15.74 -42.46
C GLU A 65 30.43 -16.55 -43.77
N ARG A 66 29.27 -17.08 -44.15
CA ARG A 66 28.84 -17.15 -45.55
C ARG A 66 27.36 -16.77 -45.64
N ARG A 67 27.08 -15.72 -46.41
CA ARG A 67 25.73 -15.33 -46.83
C ARG A 67 25.23 -16.21 -47.97
N THR A 68 23.90 -16.25 -48.08
CA THR A 68 22.98 -16.73 -49.15
C THR A 68 22.30 -18.08 -48.90
N PRO A 69 21.08 -18.30 -49.43
CA PRO A 69 19.87 -17.47 -49.31
C PRO A 69 18.66 -18.28 -48.80
N VAL A 70 17.65 -17.55 -48.32
CA VAL A 70 16.36 -18.00 -47.77
C VAL A 70 15.74 -19.19 -48.51
N GLU A 71 15.54 -20.30 -47.79
CA GLU A 71 14.55 -21.33 -48.12
C GLU A 71 13.58 -21.44 -46.95
N ARG A 72 12.30 -21.17 -47.26
CA ARG A 72 11.20 -20.99 -46.33
C ARG A 72 10.77 -22.36 -45.81
N LEU A 73 11.09 -22.67 -44.55
CA LEU A 73 10.50 -23.79 -43.82
C LEU A 73 9.41 -23.24 -42.91
N GLU A 74 8.24 -23.84 -43.00
CA GLU A 74 7.08 -23.57 -42.14
C GLU A 74 7.48 -23.79 -40.67
N PRO A 75 6.98 -22.97 -39.73
CA PRO A 75 7.38 -23.09 -38.33
C PRO A 75 6.83 -24.39 -37.75
N GLU A 76 7.73 -25.30 -37.38
CA GLU A 76 7.48 -26.32 -36.37
C GLU A 76 7.15 -25.61 -35.04
N GLU A 77 6.08 -26.04 -34.36
CA GLU A 77 5.74 -25.61 -33.00
C GLU A 77 6.90 -25.92 -32.05
N THR A 78 7.76 -24.94 -31.81
CA THR A 78 8.74 -25.01 -30.73
C THR A 78 8.00 -24.75 -29.42
N VAL A 79 7.88 -25.77 -28.58
CA VAL A 79 7.50 -25.61 -27.18
C VAL A 79 8.47 -24.61 -26.55
N ASP A 80 7.98 -23.41 -26.22
CA ASP A 80 8.77 -22.37 -25.59
C ASP A 80 9.15 -22.79 -24.16
N ASP A 81 10.41 -23.21 -23.95
CA ASP A 81 10.95 -23.63 -22.65
C ASP A 81 11.40 -22.44 -21.77
N SER A 82 10.83 -21.25 -22.02
CA SER A 82 11.14 -20.02 -21.29
C SER A 82 10.80 -20.10 -19.81
N PHE A 83 11.50 -19.30 -18.99
CA PHE A 83 11.23 -19.19 -17.55
C PHE A 83 9.77 -18.83 -17.28
N MET A 84 9.22 -17.87 -18.02
CA MET A 84 7.83 -17.45 -17.92
C MET A 84 6.87 -18.62 -18.14
N HIS A 85 7.07 -19.44 -19.18
CA HIS A 85 6.23 -20.61 -19.44
C HIS A 85 6.25 -21.63 -18.30
N LYS A 86 7.44 -21.88 -17.73
CA LYS A 86 7.61 -22.78 -16.57
C LYS A 86 6.87 -22.27 -15.33
N VAL A 87 6.92 -20.96 -15.07
CA VAL A 87 6.19 -20.34 -13.95
C VAL A 87 4.68 -20.40 -14.19
N GLN A 88 4.19 -20.06 -15.39
CA GLN A 88 2.76 -20.14 -15.72
C GLN A 88 2.22 -21.57 -15.59
N GLN A 89 2.99 -22.58 -16.03
CA GLN A 89 2.62 -23.97 -15.80
C GLN A 89 2.52 -24.29 -14.30
N PHE A 90 3.49 -23.85 -13.51
CA PHE A 90 3.50 -24.04 -12.06
C PHE A 90 2.31 -23.36 -11.36
N LEU A 91 1.90 -22.17 -11.82
CA LEU A 91 0.72 -21.47 -11.33
C LEU A 91 -0.58 -22.22 -11.68
N ARG A 92 -0.72 -22.74 -12.91
CA ARG A 92 -1.90 -23.51 -13.36
C ARG A 92 -2.15 -24.75 -12.51
N GLU A 93 -1.08 -25.38 -12.02
CA GLU A 93 -1.18 -26.55 -11.14
C GLU A 93 -1.63 -26.20 -9.70
N CYS A 94 -1.78 -24.91 -9.37
CA CYS A 94 -2.14 -24.40 -8.05
C CYS A 94 -1.28 -25.04 -6.94
N ALA A 95 0.03 -25.10 -7.16
CA ALA A 95 1.01 -25.76 -6.27
C ALA A 95 2.09 -24.80 -5.76
N TYR A 96 1.89 -23.49 -5.91
CA TYR A 96 2.93 -22.47 -5.79
C TYR A 96 3.01 -21.76 -4.43
N PHE A 97 2.08 -22.05 -3.51
CA PHE A 97 1.84 -21.23 -2.33
C PHE A 97 3.00 -21.21 -1.32
N ASP A 98 3.62 -22.36 -1.01
CA ASP A 98 4.70 -22.46 0.00
C ASP A 98 5.92 -23.29 -0.43
N ASP A 99 5.95 -23.82 -1.65
CA ASP A 99 7.02 -24.73 -2.09
C ASP A 99 8.27 -23.95 -2.50
N LEU A 100 9.05 -23.54 -1.50
CA LEU A 100 10.31 -22.82 -1.69
C LEU A 100 11.33 -23.61 -2.52
N ALA A 101 11.29 -24.95 -2.48
CA ALA A 101 12.21 -25.78 -3.24
C ALA A 101 11.87 -25.74 -4.74
N ALA A 102 10.58 -25.81 -5.09
CA ALA A 102 10.11 -25.65 -6.45
C ALA A 102 10.46 -24.26 -7.01
N TRP A 103 10.24 -23.19 -6.24
CA TRP A 103 10.63 -21.83 -6.65
C TRP A 103 12.14 -21.69 -6.88
N LYS A 104 12.98 -22.23 -5.98
CA LYS A 104 14.44 -22.25 -6.19
C LYS A 104 14.85 -23.04 -7.43
N TYR A 105 14.14 -24.13 -7.74
CA TYR A 105 14.38 -24.91 -8.94
C TYR A 105 14.03 -24.14 -10.22
N LEU A 106 12.93 -23.40 -10.23
CA LEU A 106 12.54 -22.52 -11.36
C LEU A 106 13.60 -21.43 -11.62
N LEU A 107 14.24 -20.93 -10.57
CA LEU A 107 15.26 -19.88 -10.64
C LEU A 107 16.69 -20.40 -10.86
N LYS A 108 16.91 -21.72 -10.94
CA LYS A 108 18.26 -22.31 -10.98
C LYS A 108 19.13 -21.80 -12.15
N ASP A 109 18.49 -21.49 -13.27
CA ASP A 109 19.14 -21.07 -14.53
C ASP A 109 19.27 -19.54 -14.66
N GLN A 110 18.98 -18.79 -13.58
CA GLN A 110 19.03 -17.31 -13.60
C GLN A 110 20.37 -16.72 -14.03
N THR A 111 21.47 -17.46 -13.83
CA THR A 111 22.82 -17.01 -14.20
C THR A 111 23.15 -17.21 -15.68
N SER A 112 22.35 -18.01 -16.39
CA SER A 112 22.51 -18.28 -17.82
C SER A 112 21.62 -17.42 -18.72
N TRP A 113 20.66 -16.69 -18.16
CA TRP A 113 19.81 -15.77 -18.92
C TRP A 113 20.63 -14.65 -19.55
N SER A 114 20.27 -14.28 -20.78
CA SER A 114 20.71 -13.04 -21.42
C SER A 114 20.16 -11.83 -20.65
N ILE A 115 20.71 -10.66 -20.94
CA ILE A 115 20.29 -9.41 -20.30
C ILE A 115 18.81 -9.12 -20.60
N GLN A 116 18.37 -9.31 -21.85
CA GLN A 116 16.98 -9.10 -22.24
C GLN A 116 16.04 -10.08 -21.55
N GLU A 117 16.42 -11.36 -21.45
CA GLU A 117 15.62 -12.36 -20.73
C GLU A 117 15.53 -12.03 -19.24
N PHE A 118 16.63 -11.60 -18.60
CA PHE A 118 16.60 -11.18 -17.20
C PHE A 118 15.69 -9.97 -16.99
N ILE A 119 15.73 -8.99 -17.90
CA ILE A 119 14.84 -7.82 -17.91
C ILE A 119 13.37 -8.24 -18.01
N ASN A 120 13.02 -9.05 -19.01
CA ASN A 120 11.64 -9.50 -19.22
C ASN A 120 11.13 -10.30 -18.01
N ASN A 121 11.98 -11.19 -17.46
CA ASN A 121 11.66 -11.95 -16.26
C ASN A 121 11.50 -11.04 -15.02
N THR A 122 12.23 -9.92 -14.94
CA THR A 122 12.09 -8.94 -13.85
C THR A 122 10.74 -8.24 -13.92
N CYS A 123 10.29 -7.81 -15.11
CA CYS A 123 8.96 -7.24 -15.30
C CYS A 123 7.86 -8.26 -14.95
N TYR A 124 7.97 -9.47 -15.49
CA TYR A 124 7.02 -10.56 -15.22
C TYR A 124 6.90 -10.89 -13.72
N ILE A 125 8.01 -10.89 -12.97
CA ILE A 125 7.96 -11.16 -11.53
C ILE A 125 7.35 -10.00 -10.73
N GLN A 126 7.49 -8.75 -11.19
CA GLN A 126 6.76 -7.64 -10.58
C GLN A 126 5.25 -7.83 -10.72
N GLU A 127 4.76 -8.20 -11.91
CA GLU A 127 3.34 -8.51 -12.17
C GLU A 127 2.86 -9.69 -11.33
N LEU A 128 3.62 -10.79 -11.33
CA LEU A 128 3.30 -11.99 -10.55
C LEU A 128 3.16 -11.67 -9.06
N LEU A 129 4.07 -10.86 -8.51
CA LEU A 129 3.97 -10.44 -7.12
C LEU A 129 2.75 -9.56 -6.88
N LEU A 130 2.45 -8.60 -7.77
CA LEU A 130 1.24 -7.77 -7.66
C LEU A 130 -0.05 -8.61 -7.64
N GLU A 131 -0.11 -9.65 -8.48
CA GLU A 131 -1.29 -10.51 -8.61
C GLU A 131 -1.41 -11.55 -7.49
N HIS A 132 -0.29 -12.08 -6.99
CA HIS A 132 -0.31 -13.30 -6.17
C HIS A 132 0.33 -13.18 -4.78
N PHE A 133 0.90 -12.03 -4.38
CA PHE A 133 1.60 -11.93 -3.08
C PHE A 133 0.75 -12.35 -1.88
N GLN A 134 -0.57 -12.16 -1.91
CA GLN A 134 -1.50 -12.54 -0.84
C GLN A 134 -1.63 -14.06 -0.64
N PHE A 135 -1.15 -14.85 -1.60
CA PHE A 135 -1.21 -16.30 -1.61
C PHE A 135 0.19 -16.94 -1.58
N LEU A 136 1.24 -16.15 -1.35
CA LEU A 136 2.61 -16.63 -1.32
C LEU A 136 3.17 -16.61 0.10
N ASP A 137 3.84 -17.70 0.48
CA ASP A 137 4.63 -17.73 1.70
C ASP A 137 5.70 -16.63 1.67
N LYS A 138 5.93 -16.02 2.83
CA LYS A 138 6.84 -14.88 2.97
C LYS A 138 8.25 -15.18 2.46
N SER A 139 8.72 -16.42 2.65
CA SER A 139 10.05 -16.82 2.20
C SER A 139 10.19 -16.84 0.68
N ILE A 140 9.10 -17.10 -0.06
CA ILE A 140 9.05 -17.03 -1.51
C ILE A 140 9.07 -15.58 -1.97
N ILE A 141 8.27 -14.72 -1.34
CA ILE A 141 8.28 -13.27 -1.64
C ILE A 141 9.70 -12.73 -1.47
N VAL A 142 10.36 -13.00 -0.34
CA VAL A 142 11.75 -12.56 -0.09
C VAL A 142 12.70 -13.13 -1.14
N LEU A 143 12.59 -14.42 -1.49
CA LEU A 143 13.42 -15.04 -2.52
C LEU A 143 13.30 -14.30 -3.87
N LEU A 144 12.08 -13.98 -4.30
CA LEU A 144 11.82 -13.28 -5.57
C LEU A 144 12.33 -11.84 -5.52
N MET A 145 12.03 -11.11 -4.43
CA MET A 145 12.52 -9.75 -4.22
C MET A 145 14.05 -9.66 -4.27
N ASP A 146 14.75 -10.60 -3.62
CA ASP A 146 16.21 -10.64 -3.58
C ASP A 146 16.82 -11.08 -4.92
N THR A 147 16.21 -12.06 -5.58
CA THR A 147 16.72 -12.62 -6.84
C THR A 147 16.73 -11.57 -7.94
N PHE A 148 15.63 -10.82 -8.06
CA PHE A 148 15.44 -9.79 -9.08
C PHE A 148 15.82 -8.38 -8.60
N GLN A 149 16.35 -8.24 -7.37
CA GLN A 149 16.75 -6.95 -6.77
C GLN A 149 15.62 -5.92 -6.79
N LEU A 150 14.38 -6.36 -6.56
CA LEU A 150 13.18 -5.52 -6.69
C LEU A 150 13.11 -4.40 -5.63
N ASN A 151 13.84 -4.56 -4.53
CA ASN A 151 13.98 -3.54 -3.49
C ASN A 151 14.79 -2.32 -3.95
N ASP A 152 15.70 -2.53 -4.90
CA ASP A 152 16.62 -1.51 -5.39
C ASP A 152 16.08 -0.80 -6.65
N LEU A 153 14.89 -1.18 -7.12
CA LEU A 153 14.23 -0.50 -8.25
C LEU A 153 13.77 0.90 -7.83
N GLU A 154 14.06 1.88 -8.68
CA GLU A 154 13.69 3.29 -8.52
C GLU A 154 12.88 3.73 -9.75
N GLU A 155 12.06 4.77 -9.58
CA GLU A 155 11.27 5.34 -10.67
C GLU A 155 12.20 5.98 -11.71
N GLU A 156 12.27 5.40 -12.92
CA GLU A 156 13.07 5.94 -14.03
C GLU A 156 12.15 6.76 -14.97
N LEU A 157 12.45 8.04 -15.18
CA LEU A 157 11.70 9.02 -15.99
C LEU A 157 11.84 8.83 -17.53
N LYS A 158 11.99 7.59 -18.01
CA LYS A 158 12.19 7.30 -19.45
C LYS A 158 11.15 6.30 -19.96
N ASP A 159 10.77 6.43 -21.23
CA ASP A 159 9.79 5.56 -21.92
C ASP A 159 10.09 4.05 -21.82
N ASP A 160 11.35 3.66 -21.60
CA ASP A 160 11.78 2.25 -21.47
C ASP A 160 11.99 1.80 -20.00
N SER A 161 11.18 2.30 -19.06
CA SER A 161 11.36 1.99 -17.64
C SER A 161 11.06 0.52 -17.33
N LEU A 162 12.03 -0.17 -16.73
CA LEU A 162 11.93 -1.56 -16.27
C LEU A 162 11.01 -1.77 -15.06
N VAL A 163 10.46 -0.67 -14.54
CA VAL A 163 9.83 -0.61 -13.23
C VAL A 163 8.36 -0.29 -13.40
N LEU A 164 7.49 -1.22 -13.01
CA LEU A 164 6.06 -0.99 -13.03
C LEU A 164 5.72 0.04 -11.95
N PRO A 165 5.14 1.20 -12.29
CA PRO A 165 4.85 2.25 -11.30
C PRO A 165 3.97 1.74 -10.16
N TYR A 166 3.01 0.87 -10.48
CA TYR A 166 2.14 0.24 -9.48
C TYR A 166 2.90 -0.73 -8.55
N PHE A 167 3.93 -1.41 -9.04
CA PHE A 167 4.79 -2.24 -8.20
C PHE A 167 5.53 -1.42 -7.16
N LEU A 168 6.09 -0.25 -7.52
CA LEU A 168 6.75 0.65 -6.56
C LEU A 168 5.79 1.09 -5.45
N HIS A 169 4.54 1.39 -5.81
CA HIS A 169 3.50 1.74 -4.85
C HIS A 169 3.19 0.58 -3.89
N MET A 170 3.06 -0.63 -4.42
CA MET A 170 2.67 -1.82 -3.66
C MET A 170 3.84 -2.52 -2.95
N ARG A 171 5.09 -2.17 -3.24
CA ARG A 171 6.29 -2.85 -2.75
C ARG A 171 6.30 -3.01 -1.23
N GLN A 172 5.99 -1.93 -0.49
CA GLN A 172 5.98 -1.99 0.98
C GLN A 172 4.83 -2.87 1.50
N THR A 173 3.69 -2.88 0.81
CA THR A 173 2.55 -3.76 1.13
C THR A 173 2.95 -5.23 0.93
N ILE A 174 3.55 -5.57 -0.20
CA ILE A 174 4.06 -6.93 -0.50
C ILE A 174 5.10 -7.37 0.56
N LEU A 175 6.03 -6.48 0.93
CA LEU A 175 7.03 -6.73 1.97
C LEU A 175 6.47 -6.74 3.39
N SER A 176 5.28 -6.21 3.63
CA SER A 176 4.62 -6.25 4.94
C SER A 176 3.57 -7.36 5.05
N GLU A 177 3.41 -8.16 3.99
CA GLU A 177 2.48 -9.30 3.99
C GLU A 177 2.72 -10.24 5.19
N PRO A 178 1.65 -10.59 5.93
CA PRO A 178 1.67 -11.52 7.04
C PRO A 178 2.34 -12.87 6.75
N GLU A 179 3.07 -13.40 7.74
CA GLU A 179 3.60 -14.78 7.69
C GLU A 179 2.49 -15.78 8.04
N PHE A 180 1.62 -16.10 7.08
CA PHE A 180 0.69 -17.22 7.18
C PHE A 180 1.30 -18.50 6.62
N SER A 181 0.94 -19.63 7.22
CA SER A 181 1.22 -20.93 6.64
C SER A 181 0.30 -21.17 5.45
N PHE A 182 0.87 -21.47 4.29
CA PHE A 182 0.09 -21.96 3.15
C PHE A 182 0.16 -23.49 2.99
N ALA A 183 0.90 -24.20 3.85
CA ALA A 183 1.19 -25.63 3.70
C ALA A 183 -0.05 -26.54 3.60
N LEU A 184 -1.18 -26.10 4.16
CA LEU A 184 -2.46 -26.78 4.09
C LEU A 184 -2.99 -26.97 2.65
N TRP A 185 -2.45 -26.25 1.65
CA TRP A 185 -2.86 -26.42 0.24
C TRP A 185 -2.73 -27.87 -0.25
N ARG A 186 -1.83 -28.65 0.35
CA ARG A 186 -1.62 -30.08 0.07
C ARG A 186 -2.78 -30.97 0.51
N GLU A 187 -3.56 -30.52 1.50
CA GLU A 187 -4.75 -31.21 2.00
C GLU A 187 -6.04 -30.65 1.38
N LEU A 188 -5.99 -29.46 0.79
CA LEU A 188 -7.13 -28.85 0.13
C LEU A 188 -7.40 -29.45 -1.27
N PRO A 189 -8.68 -29.60 -1.67
CA PRO A 189 -9.05 -29.87 -3.06
C PRO A 189 -8.51 -28.77 -3.99
N VAL A 190 -7.97 -29.16 -5.15
CA VAL A 190 -7.32 -28.23 -6.10
C VAL A 190 -8.21 -27.03 -6.42
N ASN A 191 -9.49 -27.25 -6.69
CA ASN A 191 -10.45 -26.21 -7.07
C ASN A 191 -10.82 -25.26 -5.92
N ASP A 192 -10.55 -25.64 -4.67
CA ASP A 192 -10.94 -24.87 -3.48
C ASP A 192 -9.76 -24.11 -2.87
N ARG A 193 -8.51 -24.36 -3.32
CA ARG A 193 -7.29 -23.75 -2.76
C ARG A 193 -7.32 -22.23 -2.75
N LEU A 194 -7.59 -21.61 -3.90
CA LEU A 194 -7.65 -20.15 -4.03
C LEU A 194 -8.79 -19.58 -3.19
N ASN A 195 -10.00 -20.12 -3.33
CA ASN A 195 -11.18 -19.69 -2.56
C ASN A 195 -10.92 -19.73 -1.06
N TYR A 196 -10.29 -20.82 -0.57
CA TYR A 196 -9.97 -20.98 0.84
C TYR A 196 -9.03 -19.87 1.34
N PHE A 197 -7.91 -19.64 0.65
CA PHE A 197 -6.96 -18.60 1.06
C PHE A 197 -7.55 -17.20 0.90
N THR A 198 -8.41 -16.97 -0.09
CA THR A 198 -9.18 -15.73 -0.22
C THR A 198 -10.08 -15.52 1.00
N TYR A 199 -10.86 -16.51 1.43
CA TYR A 199 -11.71 -16.38 2.63
C TYR A 199 -10.90 -16.13 3.89
N ARG A 200 -9.74 -16.79 4.04
CA ARG A 200 -8.82 -16.53 5.15
C ARG A 200 -8.31 -15.09 5.13
N ARG A 201 -8.00 -14.56 3.94
CA ARG A 201 -7.54 -13.18 3.76
C ARG A 201 -8.65 -12.17 4.04
N GLU A 202 -9.85 -12.38 3.49
CA GLU A 202 -11.03 -11.56 3.78
C GLU A 202 -11.31 -11.48 5.28
N TYR A 203 -11.15 -12.59 6.02
CA TYR A 203 -11.30 -12.58 7.47
C TYR A 203 -10.29 -11.66 8.17
N LEU A 204 -9.03 -11.68 7.73
CA LEU A 204 -8.00 -10.77 8.25
C LEU A 204 -8.32 -9.31 7.89
N ASP A 205 -8.72 -9.05 6.64
CA ASP A 205 -9.03 -7.69 6.19
C ASP A 205 -10.23 -7.11 6.96
N LEU A 206 -11.23 -7.94 7.30
CA LEU A 206 -12.31 -7.53 8.21
C LEU A 206 -11.84 -7.24 9.62
N LEU A 207 -10.84 -7.95 10.13
CA LEU A 207 -10.24 -7.61 11.42
C LEU A 207 -9.51 -6.27 11.36
N ASN A 208 -8.97 -5.87 10.20
CA ASN A 208 -8.29 -4.59 10.02
C ASN A 208 -9.25 -3.40 9.91
N GLN A 209 -10.44 -3.64 9.35
CA GLN A 209 -11.51 -2.66 9.24
C GLN A 209 -12.17 -2.48 10.62
N SER A 210 -12.09 -1.29 11.23
CA SER A 210 -12.66 -1.00 12.57
C SER A 210 -14.20 -1.13 12.68
N ARG A 211 -14.88 -1.73 11.70
CA ARG A 211 -16.34 -1.85 11.63
C ARG A 211 -16.79 -3.19 12.20
N ASP A 212 -17.68 -3.15 13.18
CA ASP A 212 -18.31 -4.36 13.73
C ASP A 212 -19.34 -4.91 12.72
N ASN A 213 -19.00 -6.02 12.04
CA ASN A 213 -19.90 -6.75 11.14
C ASN A 213 -19.97 -8.24 11.52
N PRO A 214 -20.73 -8.60 12.56
CA PRO A 214 -20.76 -9.97 13.09
C PRO A 214 -21.42 -10.98 12.14
N LEU A 215 -22.22 -10.53 11.18
CA LEU A 215 -22.83 -11.40 10.17
C LEU A 215 -21.80 -11.88 9.16
N LEU A 216 -20.96 -10.97 8.66
CA LEU A 216 -19.95 -11.29 7.66
C LEU A 216 -18.85 -12.20 8.23
N PHE A 217 -18.43 -11.97 9.49
CA PHE A 217 -17.52 -12.90 10.18
C PHE A 217 -18.07 -14.34 10.23
N LYS A 218 -19.36 -14.50 10.54
CA LYS A 218 -20.00 -15.83 10.56
C LYS A 218 -20.13 -16.44 9.18
N GLU A 219 -20.39 -15.63 8.17
CA GLU A 219 -20.47 -16.10 6.78
C GLU A 219 -19.13 -16.67 6.31
N ILE A 220 -18.03 -15.94 6.54
CA ILE A 220 -16.69 -16.40 6.18
C ILE A 220 -16.29 -17.62 7.01
N GLU A 221 -16.55 -17.63 8.32
CA GLU A 221 -16.33 -18.82 9.17
C GLU A 221 -17.05 -20.05 8.61
N HIS A 222 -18.31 -19.90 8.19
CA HIS A 222 -19.06 -21.00 7.59
C HIS A 222 -18.45 -21.49 6.26
N LYS A 223 -18.03 -20.58 5.38
CA LYS A 223 -17.38 -20.91 4.11
C LYS A 223 -16.06 -21.66 4.33
N VAL A 224 -15.24 -21.22 5.28
CA VAL A 224 -13.99 -21.88 5.66
C VAL A 224 -14.27 -23.26 6.25
N GLU A 225 -15.20 -23.36 7.21
CA GLU A 225 -15.55 -24.61 7.90
C GLU A 225 -16.16 -25.69 6.96
N GLN A 226 -16.76 -25.28 5.84
CA GLN A 226 -17.23 -26.19 4.79
C GLN A 226 -16.09 -26.84 4.00
N ILE A 227 -14.97 -26.14 3.82
CA ILE A 227 -13.83 -26.59 3.02
C ILE A 227 -12.82 -27.32 3.92
N PHE A 228 -12.37 -26.69 5.00
CA PHE A 228 -11.33 -27.23 5.87
C PHE A 228 -11.38 -26.61 7.28
N GLN A 229 -11.34 -27.46 8.31
CA GLN A 229 -11.54 -27.04 9.71
C GLN A 229 -10.25 -27.06 10.56
N GLN A 230 -9.18 -27.68 10.06
CA GLN A 230 -7.94 -27.94 10.82
C GLN A 230 -6.85 -26.91 10.52
N ASP A 231 -7.25 -25.69 10.19
CA ASP A 231 -6.34 -24.57 9.95
C ASP A 231 -6.00 -23.86 11.27
N GLY A 232 -4.76 -24.04 11.72
CA GLY A 232 -4.26 -23.43 12.95
C GLY A 232 -4.20 -21.91 12.87
N ASP A 233 -3.83 -21.34 11.72
CA ASP A 233 -3.80 -19.89 11.51
C ASP A 233 -5.21 -19.30 11.54
N PHE A 234 -6.18 -19.98 10.92
CA PHE A 234 -7.57 -19.52 10.99
C PHE A 234 -8.12 -19.56 12.43
N LEU A 235 -7.81 -20.60 13.20
CA LEU A 235 -8.18 -20.67 14.63
C LEU A 235 -7.52 -19.55 15.45
N VAL A 236 -6.28 -19.19 15.14
CA VAL A 236 -5.59 -18.03 15.75
C VAL A 236 -6.26 -16.71 15.37
N LEU A 237 -6.71 -16.54 14.12
CA LEU A 237 -7.48 -15.36 13.70
C LEU A 237 -8.84 -15.26 14.41
N ARG A 238 -9.53 -16.40 14.62
CA ARG A 238 -10.76 -16.43 15.41
C ARG A 238 -10.50 -16.06 16.87
N ALA A 239 -9.42 -16.56 17.47
CA ALA A 239 -9.01 -16.18 18.82
C ALA A 239 -8.72 -14.68 18.91
N PHE A 240 -8.08 -14.12 17.88
CA PHE A 240 -7.82 -12.69 17.78
C PHE A 240 -9.11 -11.86 17.68
N ASN A 241 -10.08 -12.30 16.86
CA ASN A 241 -11.40 -11.67 16.76
C ASN A 241 -12.11 -11.64 18.12
N GLN A 242 -12.10 -12.75 18.87
CA GLN A 242 -12.69 -12.80 20.21
C GLN A 242 -12.03 -11.81 21.17
N LEU A 243 -10.70 -11.66 21.12
CA LEU A 243 -9.98 -10.68 21.91
C LEU A 243 -10.35 -9.24 21.54
N ILE A 244 -10.50 -8.95 20.24
CA ILE A 244 -10.90 -7.62 19.74
C ILE A 244 -12.32 -7.26 20.17
N LYS A 245 -13.28 -8.20 20.10
CA LYS A 245 -14.68 -8.00 20.51
C LYS A 245 -14.82 -7.54 21.96
N VAL A 246 -13.90 -7.97 22.82
CA VAL A 246 -13.87 -7.59 24.24
C VAL A 246 -12.90 -6.43 24.51
N HIS A 247 -12.37 -5.82 23.44
CA HIS A 247 -11.43 -4.69 23.48
C HIS A 247 -10.14 -5.00 24.27
N GLY A 248 -9.71 -6.26 24.24
CA GLY A 248 -8.59 -6.77 25.03
C GLY A 248 -8.92 -7.10 26.48
N ASP A 249 -10.11 -6.74 26.99
CA ASP A 249 -10.48 -7.00 28.39
C ASP A 249 -11.04 -8.41 28.58
N LEU A 250 -10.18 -9.33 29.00
CA LEU A 250 -10.55 -10.73 29.25
C LEU A 250 -11.21 -10.97 30.63
N ASP A 251 -11.43 -9.92 31.44
CA ASP A 251 -12.19 -10.06 32.69
C ASP A 251 -13.72 -10.12 32.45
N GLN A 252 -14.16 -9.95 31.19
CA GLN A 252 -15.56 -10.09 30.75
C GLN A 252 -16.00 -11.58 30.72
N GLN A 253 -17.31 -11.82 30.89
CA GLN A 253 -17.85 -13.16 31.13
C GLN A 253 -17.53 -14.13 29.98
N ASP A 254 -16.81 -15.21 30.32
CA ASP A 254 -16.35 -16.32 29.46
C ASP A 254 -15.30 -15.98 28.38
N SER A 255 -14.92 -14.71 28.22
CA SER A 255 -13.98 -14.25 27.18
C SER A 255 -12.60 -14.91 27.26
N TYR A 256 -12.05 -15.03 28.48
CA TYR A 256 -10.78 -15.74 28.70
C TYR A 256 -10.85 -17.19 28.19
N GLN A 257 -11.91 -17.91 28.56
CA GLN A 257 -12.07 -19.31 28.22
C GLN A 257 -12.22 -19.49 26.70
N GLN A 258 -13.03 -18.65 26.04
CA GLN A 258 -13.24 -18.73 24.59
C GLN A 258 -11.93 -18.53 23.81
N VAL A 259 -11.11 -17.54 24.19
CA VAL A 259 -9.81 -17.32 23.55
C VAL A 259 -8.85 -18.47 23.86
N SER A 260 -8.85 -18.98 25.11
CA SER A 260 -8.03 -20.12 25.52
C SER A 260 -8.36 -21.38 24.73
N ASP A 261 -9.64 -21.73 24.60
CA ASP A 261 -10.10 -22.93 23.89
C ASP A 261 -9.69 -22.91 22.41
N LEU A 262 -9.80 -21.74 21.76
CA LEU A 262 -9.39 -21.57 20.36
C LEU A 262 -7.86 -21.72 20.19
N LEU A 263 -7.06 -21.16 21.11
CA LEU A 263 -5.60 -21.30 21.05
C LEU A 263 -5.13 -22.72 21.40
N GLU A 264 -5.81 -23.40 22.32
CA GLU A 264 -5.55 -24.81 22.61
C GLU A 264 -5.83 -25.67 21.37
N GLN A 265 -6.99 -25.48 20.73
CA GLN A 265 -7.33 -26.14 19.47
C GLN A 265 -6.31 -25.84 18.37
N ALA A 266 -5.92 -24.57 18.21
CA ALA A 266 -4.91 -24.16 17.23
C ALA A 266 -3.54 -24.79 17.51
N SER A 267 -3.19 -25.02 18.77
CA SER A 267 -1.90 -25.61 19.14
C SER A 267 -1.81 -27.11 18.85
N CYS A 268 -2.94 -27.77 18.65
CA CYS A 268 -3.00 -29.14 18.17
C CYS A 268 -2.96 -29.26 16.64
N GLN A 269 -3.00 -28.14 15.88
CA GLN A 269 -2.99 -28.15 14.42
C GLN A 269 -1.58 -27.91 13.85
N PRO A 270 -1.25 -28.51 12.68
CA PRO A 270 0.06 -28.37 12.05
C PRO A 270 0.25 -27.04 11.30
N TYR A 271 -0.84 -26.39 10.87
CA TYR A 271 -0.81 -25.23 9.97
C TYR A 271 -0.96 -23.91 10.72
N ARG A 272 0.08 -23.51 11.46
CA ARG A 272 0.04 -22.31 12.31
C ARG A 272 1.35 -21.52 12.29
N SER A 273 1.25 -20.22 12.07
CA SER A 273 2.29 -19.22 12.31
C SER A 273 2.51 -19.01 13.80
N ASP A 274 3.76 -19.11 14.24
CA ASP A 274 4.09 -18.97 15.65
C ASP A 274 4.02 -17.51 16.13
N LYS A 275 4.04 -16.52 15.24
CA LYS A 275 4.11 -15.10 15.64
C LYS A 275 2.83 -14.61 16.32
N LEU A 276 1.68 -14.65 15.65
CA LEU A 276 0.42 -14.20 16.24
C LEU A 276 -0.04 -15.11 17.39
N ALA A 277 0.16 -16.42 17.24
CA ALA A 277 -0.09 -17.40 18.30
C ALA A 277 0.73 -17.10 19.57
N PHE A 278 2.02 -16.76 19.43
CA PHE A 278 2.87 -16.36 20.55
C PHE A 278 2.34 -15.11 21.26
N PHE A 279 1.90 -14.11 20.49
CA PHE A 279 1.32 -12.90 21.08
C PHE A 279 0.08 -13.23 21.92
N LEU A 280 -0.89 -13.96 21.36
CA LEU A 280 -2.15 -14.25 22.04
C LEU A 280 -1.97 -15.19 23.24
N THR A 281 -1.09 -16.18 23.15
CA THR A 281 -0.75 -17.06 24.28
C THR A 281 -0.03 -16.30 25.39
N THR A 282 0.89 -15.38 25.03
CA THR A 282 1.49 -14.45 25.99
C THR A 282 0.45 -13.56 26.64
N TYR A 283 -0.50 -13.06 25.87
CA TYR A 283 -1.60 -12.24 26.36
C TYR A 283 -2.42 -12.98 27.41
N LEU A 284 -2.89 -14.20 27.12
CA LEU A 284 -3.64 -15.04 28.07
C LEU A 284 -2.86 -15.34 29.34
N ARG A 285 -1.57 -15.69 29.20
CA ARG A 285 -0.71 -15.98 30.34
C ARG A 285 -0.59 -14.77 31.24
N VAL A 286 -0.21 -13.62 30.69
CA VAL A 286 -0.07 -12.35 31.45
C VAL A 286 -1.40 -11.97 32.08
N TRP A 287 -2.53 -12.20 31.40
CA TRP A 287 -3.84 -11.93 31.97
C TRP A 287 -4.15 -12.75 33.21
N LYS A 288 -3.63 -13.98 33.28
CA LYS A 288 -3.81 -14.89 34.41
C LYS A 288 -2.78 -14.65 35.52
N THR A 289 -1.52 -14.42 35.17
CA THR A 289 -0.40 -14.36 36.13
C THR A 289 -0.04 -12.95 36.57
N HIS A 290 -0.39 -11.93 35.80
CA HIS A 290 0.09 -10.54 35.92
C HIS A 290 1.61 -10.40 35.73
N GLU A 291 2.28 -11.44 35.20
CA GLU A 291 3.73 -11.47 35.03
C GLU A 291 4.09 -11.44 33.54
N LEU A 292 4.86 -10.44 33.13
CA LEU A 292 5.49 -10.33 31.81
C LEU A 292 7.01 -10.43 31.97
N THR A 293 7.65 -11.41 31.32
CA THR A 293 9.10 -11.61 31.47
C THR A 293 9.90 -10.69 30.56
N ASP A 294 11.17 -10.41 30.91
CA ASP A 294 12.07 -9.61 30.07
C ASP A 294 12.23 -10.22 28.66
N ARG A 295 12.23 -11.56 28.56
CA ARG A 295 12.27 -12.28 27.29
C ARG A 295 11.02 -12.02 26.45
N ASP A 296 9.84 -12.00 27.08
CA ASP A 296 8.60 -11.67 26.38
C ASP A 296 8.63 -10.24 25.86
N LEU A 297 9.13 -9.30 26.68
CA LEU A 297 9.26 -7.90 26.28
C LEU A 297 10.24 -7.73 25.11
N GLU A 298 11.39 -8.40 25.15
CA GLU A 298 12.38 -8.39 24.06
C GLU A 298 11.78 -8.91 22.75
N LEU A 299 11.03 -10.02 22.82
CA LEU A 299 10.34 -10.59 21.66
C LEU A 299 9.26 -9.64 21.14
N LEU A 300 8.42 -9.09 22.02
CA LEU A 300 7.37 -8.12 21.68
C LEU A 300 7.93 -6.84 21.03
N GLN A 301 9.18 -6.46 21.33
CA GLN A 301 9.85 -5.27 20.83
C GLN A 301 10.63 -5.48 19.51
N LYS A 302 11.15 -6.68 19.23
CA LYS A 302 12.02 -7.00 18.06
C LYS A 302 11.35 -7.03 16.66
N GLU A 303 10.15 -6.46 16.53
CA GLU A 303 9.33 -6.31 15.31
C GLU A 303 8.62 -7.55 14.70
N THR A 304 7.54 -7.24 13.95
CA THR A 304 6.69 -8.08 13.05
C THR A 304 5.72 -9.09 13.67
N TYR A 305 4.96 -8.72 14.71
CA TYR A 305 3.72 -9.46 14.98
C TYR A 305 2.66 -9.05 13.96
N LEU A 306 1.85 -10.02 13.55
CA LEU A 306 0.61 -9.93 12.77
C LEU A 306 -0.50 -9.16 13.51
N LEU A 307 -0.12 -8.19 14.35
CA LEU A 307 -1.02 -7.28 15.01
C LEU A 307 -1.26 -6.11 14.06
N PRO A 308 -2.47 -5.96 13.52
CA PRO A 308 -2.83 -4.83 12.70
C PRO A 308 -2.45 -3.53 13.39
N ALA A 309 -1.94 -2.55 12.63
CA ALA A 309 -1.58 -1.24 13.14
C ALA A 309 -2.74 -0.59 13.92
N THR A 310 -3.98 -0.85 13.49
CA THR A 310 -5.23 -0.45 14.13
C THR A 310 -5.34 -0.90 15.58
N TRP A 311 -5.10 -2.19 15.86
CA TRP A 311 -5.34 -2.81 17.17
C TRP A 311 -4.11 -2.86 18.06
N ARG A 312 -2.92 -2.76 17.47
CA ARG A 312 -1.65 -2.93 18.17
C ARG A 312 -1.51 -2.01 19.40
N PRO A 313 -1.75 -0.69 19.32
CA PRO A 313 -1.56 0.17 20.49
C PRO A 313 -2.58 -0.12 21.60
N LEU A 314 -3.78 -0.58 21.25
CA LEU A 314 -4.82 -0.96 22.20
C LEU A 314 -4.37 -2.18 23.00
N LEU A 315 -4.09 -3.27 22.28
CA LEU A 315 -3.80 -4.56 22.89
C LEU A 315 -2.46 -4.54 23.63
N MET A 316 -1.42 -3.92 23.08
CA MET A 316 -0.14 -3.77 23.78
C MET A 316 -0.31 -2.96 25.07
N GLY A 317 -1.07 -1.87 25.04
CA GLY A 317 -1.30 -1.07 26.24
C GLY A 317 -2.15 -1.80 27.29
N MET A 318 -3.15 -2.59 26.86
CA MET A 318 -3.93 -3.46 27.78
C MET A 318 -3.05 -4.55 28.40
N LEU A 319 -2.16 -5.16 27.62
CA LEU A 319 -1.19 -6.16 28.10
C LEU A 319 -0.27 -5.57 29.18
N PHE A 320 0.33 -4.41 28.90
CA PHE A 320 1.21 -3.72 29.86
C PHE A 320 0.45 -3.24 31.10
N TRP A 321 -0.80 -2.82 30.92
CA TRP A 321 -1.66 -2.44 32.04
C TRP A 321 -1.91 -3.62 32.97
N LYS A 322 -2.23 -4.79 32.41
CA LYS A 322 -2.47 -6.01 33.18
C LYS A 322 -1.20 -6.52 33.87
N ALA A 323 -0.03 -6.28 33.29
CA ALA A 323 1.27 -6.57 33.88
C ALA A 323 1.77 -5.54 34.91
N ASP A 324 0.97 -4.51 35.26
CA ASP A 324 1.34 -3.41 36.17
C ASP A 324 2.62 -2.65 35.76
N LEU A 325 2.78 -2.41 34.45
CA LEU A 325 3.92 -1.67 33.86
C LEU A 325 3.48 -0.30 33.30
N PRO A 326 3.13 0.69 34.15
CA PRO A 326 2.51 1.94 33.72
C PRO A 326 3.37 2.78 32.77
N SER A 327 4.70 2.70 32.88
CA SER A 327 5.65 3.42 32.00
C SER A 327 5.57 2.96 30.53
N LEU A 328 5.16 1.71 30.28
CA LEU A 328 5.00 1.15 28.94
C LEU A 328 3.60 1.32 28.37
N VAL A 329 2.60 1.59 29.21
CA VAL A 329 1.19 1.77 28.80
C VAL A 329 1.00 3.07 28.03
N ILE A 330 1.50 4.19 28.56
CA ILE A 330 1.26 5.53 27.99
C ILE A 330 1.74 5.63 26.53
N PRO A 331 2.97 5.21 26.17
CA PRO A 331 3.44 5.33 24.79
C PRO A 331 2.56 4.58 23.78
N GLN A 332 1.89 3.51 24.21
CA GLN A 332 0.94 2.77 23.36
C GLN A 332 -0.38 3.51 23.26
N TRP A 333 -0.99 3.87 24.40
CA TRP A 333 -2.30 4.51 24.41
C TRP A 333 -2.31 5.94 23.84
N LYS A 334 -1.14 6.60 23.74
CA LYS A 334 -0.97 7.86 22.99
C LYS A 334 -1.25 7.72 21.50
N LYS A 335 -1.10 6.51 20.94
CA LYS A 335 -1.28 6.23 19.50
C LYS A 335 -2.70 5.77 19.15
N LEU A 336 -3.61 5.71 20.13
CA LEU A 336 -4.98 5.26 19.90
C LEU A 336 -5.79 6.29 19.14
N SER A 337 -6.64 5.81 18.24
CA SER A 337 -7.74 6.60 17.67
C SER A 337 -8.77 6.96 18.74
N LYS A 338 -9.63 7.93 18.42
CA LYS A 338 -10.72 8.38 19.31
C LYS A 338 -11.63 7.24 19.74
N GLU A 339 -11.99 6.36 18.81
CA GLU A 339 -12.89 5.23 19.05
C GLU A 339 -12.31 4.26 20.09
N HIS A 340 -11.08 3.80 19.88
CA HIS A 340 -10.40 2.91 20.82
C HIS A 340 -10.14 3.58 22.16
N TYR A 341 -9.84 4.89 22.17
CA TYR A 341 -9.69 5.64 23.42
C TYR A 341 -10.98 5.62 24.27
N LEU A 342 -12.15 5.79 23.64
CA LEU A 342 -13.43 5.73 24.35
C LEU A 342 -13.67 4.37 25.00
N MET A 343 -13.26 3.28 24.34
CA MET A 343 -13.38 1.90 24.85
C MET A 343 -12.56 1.69 26.14
N ILE A 344 -11.36 2.26 26.24
CA ILE A 344 -10.46 2.07 27.40
C ILE A 344 -10.55 3.16 28.49
N ARG A 345 -11.43 4.15 28.33
CA ARG A 345 -11.57 5.29 29.24
C ARG A 345 -11.64 4.90 30.74
N PRO A 346 -12.29 3.80 31.17
CA PRO A 346 -12.30 3.38 32.56
C PRO A 346 -10.92 2.95 33.10
N PHE A 347 -10.13 2.23 32.29
CA PHE A 347 -8.78 1.75 32.62
C PHE A 347 -7.80 2.93 32.67
N PHE A 348 -7.92 3.82 31.69
CA PHE A 348 -7.11 5.03 31.56
C PHE A 348 -7.11 5.89 32.83
N ARG A 349 -8.27 6.07 33.47
CA ARG A 349 -8.39 6.83 34.73
C ARG A 349 -7.65 6.18 35.91
N LYS A 350 -7.52 4.85 35.92
CA LYS A 350 -6.77 4.13 36.96
C LYS A 350 -5.27 4.32 36.76
N VAL A 351 -4.78 4.15 35.53
CA VAL A 351 -3.37 4.36 35.17
C VAL A 351 -2.94 5.79 35.46
N GLN A 352 -3.74 6.80 35.08
CA GLN A 352 -3.43 8.20 35.32
C GLN A 352 -3.06 8.52 36.77
N ARG A 353 -3.63 7.81 37.75
CA ARG A 353 -3.36 8.02 39.18
C ARG A 353 -2.01 7.47 39.63
N GLN A 354 -1.43 6.54 38.88
CA GLN A 354 -0.14 5.91 39.17
C GLN A 354 1.06 6.66 38.54
N LEU A 355 0.78 7.62 37.65
CA LEU A 355 1.80 8.35 36.89
C LEU A 355 2.37 9.55 37.63
N ASP A 356 3.57 9.99 37.25
CA ASP A 356 4.18 11.20 37.78
C ASP A 356 3.47 12.49 37.28
N ARG A 357 3.82 13.65 37.85
CA ARG A 357 3.17 14.92 37.51
C ARG A 357 3.40 15.38 36.07
N THR A 358 4.49 14.96 35.45
CA THR A 358 4.90 15.29 34.07
C THR A 358 4.10 14.45 33.09
N GLU A 359 4.07 13.14 33.30
CA GLU A 359 3.28 12.17 32.56
C GLU A 359 1.78 12.48 32.65
N GLN A 360 1.27 12.81 33.85
CA GLN A 360 -0.12 13.24 34.04
C GLN A 360 -0.47 14.49 33.21
N ARG A 361 0.46 15.43 33.05
CA ARG A 361 0.24 16.67 32.26
C ARG A 361 0.21 16.39 30.78
N GLU A 362 1.14 15.59 30.26
CA GLU A 362 1.13 15.13 28.87
C GLU A 362 -0.15 14.34 28.55
N LEU A 363 -0.55 13.45 29.45
CA LEU A 363 -1.77 12.65 29.33
C LEU A 363 -3.03 13.54 29.32
N THR A 364 -3.05 14.60 30.12
CA THR A 364 -4.15 15.57 30.18
C THR A 364 -4.21 16.46 28.92
N GLN A 365 -3.08 16.67 28.24
CA GLN A 365 -3.04 17.37 26.95
C GLN A 365 -3.61 16.50 25.83
N ASN A 366 -3.22 15.23 25.73
CA ASN A 366 -3.78 14.30 24.72
C ASN A 366 -5.27 14.01 24.93
N THR A 367 -5.74 13.92 26.18
CA THR A 367 -7.17 13.68 26.47
C THR A 367 -8.08 14.89 26.22
N ARG A 368 -7.53 16.11 26.15
CA ARG A 368 -8.29 17.30 25.71
C ARG A 368 -8.65 17.28 24.22
N TYR A 369 -7.95 16.49 23.41
CA TYR A 369 -8.25 16.29 22.00
C TYR A 369 -9.55 15.47 21.80
N TYR A 370 -9.84 14.53 22.71
CA TYR A 370 -10.98 13.62 22.60
C TYR A 370 -12.26 14.05 23.35
N ASP A 371 -12.14 14.96 24.31
CA ASP A 371 -13.25 15.46 25.15
C ASP A 371 -13.19 17.00 25.23
N PRO A 372 -13.55 17.73 24.14
CA PRO A 372 -13.54 19.19 24.17
C PRO A 372 -14.58 19.65 25.19
N LYS A 373 -14.12 20.41 26.21
CA LYS A 373 -15.05 21.02 27.16
C LYS A 373 -16.08 21.83 26.38
N PRO A 374 -17.40 21.71 26.67
CA PRO A 374 -18.40 22.56 26.04
C PRO A 374 -17.99 24.02 26.22
N TYR A 375 -18.04 24.78 25.13
CA TYR A 375 -17.74 26.20 25.14
C TYR A 375 -18.59 26.90 26.20
N VAL A 376 -17.95 27.39 27.26
CA VAL A 376 -18.58 28.25 28.27
C VAL A 376 -18.21 29.68 27.92
N PRO A 377 -19.15 30.53 27.47
CA PRO A 377 -18.84 31.92 27.14
C PRO A 377 -18.25 32.63 28.38
N PRO A 378 -17.20 33.45 28.23
CA PRO A 378 -16.53 34.07 29.36
C PRO A 378 -17.50 35.01 30.10
N LYS A 379 -17.85 34.66 31.34
CA LYS A 379 -18.59 35.58 32.23
C LYS A 379 -17.75 36.84 32.45
N ARG A 380 -18.36 38.01 32.17
CA ARG A 380 -17.79 39.35 32.39
C ARG A 380 -17.12 39.43 33.77
N LYS A 381 -15.80 39.61 33.79
CA LYS A 381 -14.99 39.73 35.01
C LYS A 381 -15.45 40.95 35.83
N ARG A 382 -15.90 40.72 37.06
CA ARG A 382 -15.98 41.77 38.09
C ARG A 382 -14.55 42.18 38.47
N LYS A 383 -14.27 43.49 38.45
CA LYS A 383 -12.99 44.05 38.89
C LYS A 383 -12.74 43.74 40.36
N ILE A 384 -11.65 43.04 40.64
CA ILE A 384 -11.11 42.86 41.99
C ILE A 384 -10.33 44.14 42.34
N SER A 385 -10.58 44.73 43.52
CA SER A 385 -9.94 45.98 43.95
C SER A 385 -8.45 45.77 44.28
N TRP A 386 -7.64 46.80 44.03
CA TRP A 386 -6.17 46.78 44.15
C TRP A 386 -5.65 46.40 45.56
N GLU A 387 -6.46 46.58 46.59
CA GLU A 387 -6.16 46.23 47.98
C GLU A 387 -6.04 44.71 48.19
N ILE A 388 -6.83 43.92 47.45
CA ILE A 388 -6.79 42.44 47.50
C ILE A 388 -5.52 41.93 46.81
N LEU A 389 -5.09 42.58 45.73
CA LEU A 389 -3.84 42.28 45.03
C LEU A 389 -2.61 42.55 45.92
N LEU A 390 -2.64 43.63 46.70
CA LEU A 390 -1.58 43.94 47.66
C LEU A 390 -1.48 42.92 48.80
N ALA A 391 -2.62 42.48 49.35
CA ALA A 391 -2.64 41.44 50.39
C ALA A 391 -2.05 40.10 49.89
N ILE A 392 -2.33 39.73 48.63
CA ILE A 392 -1.79 38.52 48.01
C ILE A 392 -0.28 38.63 47.79
N CYS A 393 0.23 39.79 47.35
CA CYS A 393 1.67 40.00 47.17
C CYS A 393 2.45 39.93 48.48
N VAL A 394 1.87 40.42 49.59
CA VAL A 394 2.48 40.32 50.93
C VAL A 394 2.47 38.86 51.42
N LEU A 395 1.40 38.10 51.17
CA LEU A 395 1.36 36.67 51.51
C LEU A 395 2.38 35.85 50.71
N LEU A 396 2.57 36.15 49.42
CA LEU A 396 3.53 35.46 48.57
C LEU A 396 4.99 35.77 48.94
N SER A 397 5.29 36.99 49.39
CA SER A 397 6.65 37.34 49.84
C SER A 397 7.02 36.68 51.17
N VAL A 398 6.05 36.56 52.10
CA VAL A 398 6.22 35.78 53.35
C VAL A 398 6.37 34.28 53.05
N PHE A 399 5.60 33.74 52.11
CA PHE A 399 5.70 32.34 51.69
C PHE A 399 7.04 32.05 50.99
N GLY A 400 7.53 32.95 50.14
CA GLY A 400 8.85 32.82 49.50
C GLY A 400 10.02 32.87 50.50
N ALA A 401 9.90 33.68 51.56
CA ALA A 401 10.88 33.69 52.65
C ALA A 401 10.84 32.39 53.47
N PHE A 402 9.66 31.80 53.68
CA PHE A 402 9.47 30.52 54.34
C PHE A 402 10.03 29.33 53.53
N MET A 403 9.81 29.30 52.22
CA MET A 403 10.35 28.26 51.33
C MET A 403 11.88 28.31 51.25
N ARG A 404 12.50 29.50 51.20
CA ARG A 404 13.97 29.65 51.23
C ARG A 404 14.59 29.28 52.58
N TYR A 405 13.79 29.31 53.65
CA TYR A 405 14.20 28.84 54.99
C TYR A 405 14.17 27.31 55.08
N GLN A 406 13.21 26.64 54.44
CA GLN A 406 13.15 25.16 54.37
C GLN A 406 14.23 24.58 53.44
N ASP A 407 14.50 25.20 52.29
CA ASP A 407 15.48 24.71 51.30
C ASP A 407 16.95 24.76 51.80
N ARG A 408 17.22 25.55 52.86
CA ARG A 408 18.54 25.60 53.52
C ARG A 408 18.81 24.45 54.50
N GLN A 409 17.84 23.58 54.79
CA GLN A 409 18.03 22.47 55.74
C GLN A 409 18.28 21.09 55.11
N GLU A 410 17.96 20.85 53.82
CA GLU A 410 18.02 19.49 53.24
C GLU A 410 19.17 19.22 52.24
N SER A 411 20.03 20.20 51.94
CA SER A 411 21.22 19.96 51.10
C SER A 411 22.48 19.62 51.92
N ARG A 412 22.50 18.42 52.52
CA ARG A 412 23.74 17.69 52.86
C ARG A 412 23.46 16.20 52.82
N ASN A 413 23.65 15.58 51.66
CA ASN A 413 24.44 14.36 51.45
C ASN A 413 24.22 13.84 50.02
N ALA A 414 25.32 13.68 49.29
CA ALA A 414 25.39 13.26 47.90
C ALA A 414 25.34 11.72 47.76
N PHE A 415 24.85 11.24 46.61
CA PHE A 415 25.20 9.92 46.09
C PHE A 415 25.40 9.99 44.57
N ASP A 416 26.45 9.33 44.09
CA ASP A 416 27.06 9.39 42.76
C ASP A 416 26.66 8.15 41.93
N PRO A 417 26.03 8.28 40.75
CA PRO A 417 25.80 7.17 39.85
C PRO A 417 26.74 7.27 38.63
N LYS A 418 28.00 6.90 38.79
CA LYS A 418 28.86 6.48 37.67
C LYS A 418 29.15 5.00 37.78
N THR A 419 28.41 4.19 37.03
CA THR A 419 28.89 2.95 36.37
C THR A 419 27.75 2.29 35.60
N LEU A 420 27.73 2.45 34.28
CA LEU A 420 27.24 1.49 33.30
C LEU A 420 27.77 1.95 31.92
N GLN A 421 28.59 1.12 31.31
CA GLN A 421 29.23 1.38 30.01
C GLN A 421 28.17 1.34 28.89
N LYS A 422 28.18 2.35 28.01
CA LYS A 422 27.38 2.35 26.77
C LYS A 422 28.05 1.43 25.72
N PRO A 423 27.27 0.65 24.95
CA PRO A 423 27.78 -0.07 23.78
C PRO A 423 28.16 0.90 22.65
N PRO A 424 28.92 0.46 21.62
CA PRO A 424 29.53 1.35 20.64
C PRO A 424 28.48 2.08 19.79
N LEU A 425 28.75 3.36 19.55
CA LEU A 425 27.96 4.27 18.71
C LEU A 425 27.91 3.76 17.27
N ILE A 426 26.69 3.48 16.80
CA ILE A 426 26.36 3.50 15.37
C ILE A 426 26.60 4.93 14.86
N ASP A 427 27.16 5.07 13.68
CA ASP A 427 27.42 6.35 13.01
C ASP A 427 26.10 7.13 12.80
N GLN A 428 25.82 8.08 13.71
CA GLN A 428 24.60 8.89 13.75
C GLN A 428 24.49 9.87 12.58
N SER A 429 25.57 10.10 11.83
CA SER A 429 25.56 11.05 10.70
C SER A 429 24.73 10.52 9.53
N ASN A 430 24.95 9.26 9.13
CA ASN A 430 24.17 8.59 8.07
C ASN A 430 22.71 8.37 8.46
N VAL A 431 22.43 8.08 9.74
CA VAL A 431 21.04 7.89 10.21
C VAL A 431 20.28 9.21 10.19
N ASN A 432 20.89 10.31 10.63
CA ASN A 432 20.24 11.63 10.59
C ASN A 432 20.05 12.13 9.16
N GLU A 433 20.95 11.81 8.23
CA GLU A 433 20.84 12.21 6.82
C GLU A 433 19.76 11.40 6.08
N LEU A 434 19.70 10.08 6.31
CA LEU A 434 18.61 9.21 5.81
C LEU A 434 17.27 9.57 6.44
N GLN A 435 17.25 9.90 7.73
CA GLN A 435 16.03 10.28 8.43
C GLN A 435 15.54 11.66 7.98
N LYS A 436 16.44 12.61 7.72
CA LYS A 436 16.07 13.91 7.12
C LYS A 436 15.55 13.74 5.69
N LYS A 437 16.19 12.90 4.87
CA LYS A 437 15.75 12.61 3.49
C LYS A 437 14.41 11.88 3.47
N ALA A 438 14.19 10.96 4.41
CA ALA A 438 12.90 10.32 4.65
C ALA A 438 11.84 11.34 5.09
N GLU A 439 12.12 12.15 6.12
CA GLU A 439 11.21 13.20 6.61
C GLU A 439 10.83 14.19 5.51
N GLU A 440 11.76 14.58 4.63
CA GLU A 440 11.49 15.43 3.46
C GLU A 440 10.63 14.72 2.40
N THR A 441 10.82 13.41 2.19
CA THR A 441 10.04 12.60 1.25
C THR A 441 8.60 12.34 1.73
N PHE A 442 8.40 12.25 3.05
CA PHE A 442 7.10 11.97 3.67
C PHE A 442 6.32 13.24 4.05
N ALA A 443 6.97 14.40 4.13
CA ALA A 443 6.32 15.67 4.47
C ALA A 443 5.26 16.10 3.45
N ALA A 444 4.27 16.88 3.89
CA ALA A 444 3.30 17.52 2.98
C ALA A 444 3.98 18.34 1.87
N LYS A 445 5.21 18.83 2.07
CA LYS A 445 5.98 19.52 1.04
C LYS A 445 6.26 18.67 -0.21
N ALA A 446 6.21 17.35 -0.12
CA ALA A 446 6.29 16.47 -1.29
C ALA A 446 5.05 16.60 -2.23
N LEU A 447 3.98 17.29 -1.82
CA LEU A 447 2.84 17.64 -2.68
C LEU A 447 3.16 18.71 -3.73
N ILE A 448 4.33 19.36 -3.66
CA ILE A 448 4.78 20.38 -4.62
C ILE A 448 6.02 19.95 -5.40
N SER A 449 6.11 18.67 -5.77
CA SER A 449 7.11 18.17 -6.72
C SER A 449 7.04 18.92 -8.06
N GLU A 450 8.07 18.78 -8.90
CA GLU A 450 8.09 19.46 -10.21
C GLU A 450 6.86 19.11 -11.05
N ASP A 451 6.41 17.85 -11.02
CA ASP A 451 5.20 17.37 -11.72
C ASP A 451 3.89 17.55 -10.94
N ALA A 452 3.91 18.25 -9.80
CA ALA A 452 2.70 18.42 -9.00
C ALA A 452 1.65 19.26 -9.71
N ASP A 453 0.43 18.75 -9.76
CA ASP A 453 -0.70 19.44 -10.37
C ASP A 453 -1.21 20.60 -9.47
N PRO A 454 -2.00 21.54 -10.02
CA PRO A 454 -2.55 22.66 -9.26
C PRO A 454 -3.32 22.27 -8.00
N ALA A 455 -4.05 21.16 -8.00
CA ALA A 455 -4.84 20.73 -6.86
C ALA A 455 -3.93 20.18 -5.75
N GLN A 456 -2.89 19.41 -6.07
CA GLN A 456 -1.88 18.98 -5.10
C GLN A 456 -1.16 20.16 -4.46
N ARG A 457 -0.73 21.13 -5.29
CA ARG A 457 -0.13 22.38 -4.83
C ARG A 457 -1.08 23.18 -3.94
N MET A 458 -2.36 23.24 -4.29
CA MET A 458 -3.39 23.89 -3.48
C MET A 458 -3.49 23.27 -2.09
N ILE A 459 -3.51 21.93 -1.99
CA ILE A 459 -3.59 21.25 -0.69
C ILE A 459 -2.41 21.60 0.19
N TYR A 460 -1.20 21.65 -0.36
CA TYR A 460 -0.05 22.17 0.37
C TYR A 460 -0.34 23.62 0.82
N TYR A 461 -0.46 24.57 -0.12
CA TYR A 461 -0.57 26.02 0.18
C TYR A 461 -1.71 26.42 1.11
N PHE A 462 -2.88 25.81 0.98
CA PHE A 462 -4.07 26.24 1.74
C PHE A 462 -4.36 25.38 2.97
N PHE A 463 -3.87 24.13 3.03
CA PHE A 463 -4.22 23.24 4.13
C PHE A 463 -3.04 22.87 5.03
N CYS A 464 -1.80 22.92 4.54
CA CYS A 464 -0.63 22.45 5.30
C CYS A 464 0.27 23.57 5.84
N GLN A 465 0.16 24.80 5.32
CA GLN A 465 0.93 25.96 5.78
C GLN A 465 0.10 27.23 5.84
N GLU A 466 0.67 28.26 6.47
CA GLU A 466 0.01 29.54 6.78
C GLU A 466 0.69 30.74 6.08
N ASP A 467 1.64 30.51 5.17
CA ASP A 467 2.35 31.59 4.49
C ASP A 467 1.46 32.27 3.42
N GLN A 468 0.99 33.47 3.75
CA GLN A 468 0.10 34.25 2.89
C GLN A 468 0.77 34.70 1.58
N ALA A 469 2.09 34.93 1.57
CA ALA A 469 2.81 35.35 0.37
C ALA A 469 2.97 34.19 -0.61
N GLU A 470 3.23 32.99 -0.10
CA GLU A 470 3.26 31.77 -0.93
C GLU A 470 1.86 31.44 -1.49
N ARG A 471 0.81 31.54 -0.67
CA ARG A 471 -0.58 31.38 -1.16
C ARG A 471 -0.93 32.40 -2.24
N GLN A 472 -0.51 33.65 -2.10
CA GLN A 472 -0.74 34.67 -3.12
C GLN A 472 0.02 34.36 -4.42
N THR A 473 1.22 33.81 -4.32
CA THR A 473 2.01 33.38 -5.48
C THR A 473 1.32 32.23 -6.20
N PHE A 474 0.83 31.23 -5.45
CA PHE A 474 0.04 30.12 -5.97
C PHE A 474 -1.20 30.62 -6.73
N ILE A 475 -1.96 31.56 -6.15
CA ILE A 475 -3.16 32.13 -6.81
C ILE A 475 -2.80 32.75 -8.16
N ASN A 476 -1.70 33.50 -8.24
CA ASN A 476 -1.32 34.19 -9.47
C ASN A 476 -0.91 33.22 -10.60
N GLU A 477 -0.41 32.04 -10.25
CA GLU A 477 0.19 31.09 -11.19
C GLU A 477 -0.80 30.00 -11.63
N TYR A 478 -1.58 29.44 -10.70
CA TYR A 478 -2.34 28.21 -10.90
C TYR A 478 -3.87 28.38 -10.85
N VAL A 479 -4.38 29.59 -10.61
CA VAL A 479 -5.83 29.85 -10.46
C VAL A 479 -6.32 30.73 -11.61
N ALA A 480 -7.45 30.34 -12.21
CA ALA A 480 -8.11 31.11 -13.27
C ALA A 480 -8.81 32.36 -12.72
N GLU A 481 -8.99 33.40 -13.54
CA GLU A 481 -9.50 34.71 -13.12
C GLU A 481 -10.84 34.61 -12.35
N GLU A 482 -11.73 33.70 -12.78
CA GLU A 482 -13.01 33.44 -12.13
C GLU A 482 -12.93 32.88 -10.70
N ALA A 483 -11.90 32.09 -10.38
CA ALA A 483 -11.72 31.45 -9.07
C ALA A 483 -10.87 32.28 -8.09
N VAL A 484 -10.17 33.30 -8.58
CA VAL A 484 -9.33 34.18 -7.75
C VAL A 484 -10.09 34.76 -6.55
N PRO A 485 -11.33 35.30 -6.67
CA PRO A 485 -12.05 35.85 -5.53
C PRO A 485 -12.41 34.82 -4.46
N LEU A 486 -12.64 33.56 -4.84
CA LEU A 486 -12.88 32.48 -3.89
C LEU A 486 -11.60 32.17 -3.12
N MET A 487 -10.49 31.94 -3.84
CA MET A 487 -9.20 31.62 -3.22
C MET A 487 -8.67 32.74 -2.32
N GLN A 488 -8.93 34.01 -2.66
CA GLN A 488 -8.51 35.17 -1.86
C GLN A 488 -9.18 35.23 -0.47
N GLN A 489 -10.38 34.65 -0.31
CA GLN A 489 -11.07 34.63 0.99
C GLN A 489 -10.31 33.78 2.03
N HIS A 490 -9.56 32.79 1.56
CA HIS A 490 -8.83 31.83 2.38
C HIS A 490 -7.35 32.19 2.58
N LEU A 491 -6.88 33.35 2.10
CA LEU A 491 -5.47 33.77 2.22
C LEU A 491 -4.98 33.75 3.67
N ALA A 492 -5.81 34.18 4.62
CA ALA A 492 -5.44 34.34 6.02
C ALA A 492 -5.87 33.16 6.92
N ASP A 493 -6.43 32.10 6.35
CA ASP A 493 -6.92 30.97 7.14
C ASP A 493 -5.77 30.18 7.77
N PRO A 494 -5.93 29.66 9.01
CA PRO A 494 -4.93 28.80 9.62
C PRO A 494 -4.80 27.50 8.83
N ALA A 495 -3.64 26.83 8.96
CA ALA A 495 -3.45 25.52 8.35
C ALA A 495 -4.40 24.52 9.00
N ALA A 496 -5.25 23.88 8.20
CA ALA A 496 -6.18 22.86 8.68
C ALA A 496 -5.43 21.58 9.11
N TYR A 497 -4.32 21.27 8.44
CA TYR A 497 -3.55 20.04 8.58
C TYR A 497 -2.02 20.30 8.62
N PRO A 498 -1.50 21.09 9.57
CA PRO A 498 -0.09 21.50 9.61
C PRO A 498 0.88 20.34 9.85
N GLU A 499 0.40 19.22 10.40
CA GLU A 499 1.20 18.02 10.71
C GLU A 499 0.95 16.88 9.73
N ALA A 500 0.17 17.11 8.65
CA ALA A 500 -0.15 16.07 7.69
C ALA A 500 1.05 15.69 6.82
N LYS A 501 1.05 14.43 6.39
CA LYS A 501 2.04 13.84 5.48
C LYS A 501 1.45 13.75 4.08
N ARG A 502 2.32 13.59 3.07
CA ARG A 502 1.91 13.44 1.66
C ARG A 502 0.87 12.32 1.46
N TYR A 503 1.02 11.22 2.17
CA TYR A 503 0.19 10.01 2.03
C TYR A 503 -1.13 10.08 2.79
N ASP A 504 -1.29 11.06 3.67
CA ASP A 504 -2.59 11.29 4.32
C ASP A 504 -3.61 11.83 3.30
N PHE A 505 -3.14 12.31 2.14
CA PHE A 505 -3.97 12.82 1.04
C PHE A 505 -3.98 11.87 -0.16
N SER A 506 -5.17 11.54 -0.65
CA SER A 506 -5.37 10.88 -1.94
C SER A 506 -6.03 11.83 -2.94
N PHE A 507 -5.73 11.60 -4.21
CA PHE A 507 -6.16 12.45 -5.32
C PHE A 507 -6.73 11.57 -6.42
N GLU A 508 -7.97 11.82 -6.79
CA GLU A 508 -8.68 11.10 -7.85
C GLU A 508 -9.04 12.11 -8.93
N THR A 509 -8.48 11.95 -10.12
CA THR A 509 -8.70 12.87 -11.24
C THR A 509 -9.62 12.22 -12.24
N ASP A 510 -10.66 12.94 -12.67
CA ASP A 510 -11.55 12.47 -13.72
C ASP A 510 -12.21 13.63 -14.49
N ARG A 511 -12.72 13.35 -15.68
CA ARG A 511 -13.50 14.30 -16.48
C ARG A 511 -14.98 13.98 -16.33
N THR A 512 -15.65 14.80 -15.52
CA THR A 512 -17.06 14.61 -15.20
C THR A 512 -17.97 15.00 -16.36
N SER A 513 -19.17 14.42 -16.38
CA SER A 513 -20.18 14.62 -17.42
C SER A 513 -20.65 16.06 -17.58
N THR A 514 -20.70 16.82 -16.48
CA THR A 514 -21.23 18.19 -16.44
C THR A 514 -20.17 19.25 -16.15
N ASP A 515 -19.08 18.89 -15.46
CA ASP A 515 -18.20 19.85 -14.79
C ASP A 515 -16.76 19.83 -15.29
N GLY A 516 -16.46 19.03 -16.33
CA GLY A 516 -15.13 18.97 -16.94
C GLY A 516 -14.10 18.28 -16.04
N LEU A 517 -12.83 18.68 -16.15
CA LEU A 517 -11.74 18.07 -15.38
C LEU A 517 -11.89 18.40 -13.90
N CYS A 518 -12.13 17.38 -13.08
CA CYS A 518 -12.31 17.48 -11.64
C CYS A 518 -11.29 16.61 -10.93
N LYS A 519 -10.83 17.06 -9.76
CA LYS A 519 -9.97 16.29 -8.88
C LYS A 519 -10.57 16.19 -7.50
N ALA A 520 -11.07 15.03 -7.13
CA ALA A 520 -11.48 14.75 -5.76
C ALA A 520 -10.25 14.56 -4.89
N VAL A 521 -10.25 15.22 -3.74
CA VAL A 521 -9.20 15.12 -2.73
C VAL A 521 -9.81 14.50 -1.50
N SER A 522 -9.17 13.46 -0.97
CA SER A 522 -9.53 12.89 0.33
C SER A 522 -8.39 13.03 1.31
N TYR A 523 -8.73 13.14 2.60
CA TYR A 523 -7.80 13.09 3.72
C TYR A 523 -8.16 11.91 4.62
N ASN A 524 -7.23 10.97 4.83
CA ASN A 524 -7.46 9.71 5.56
C ASN A 524 -8.76 8.99 5.14
N GLU A 525 -8.96 8.82 3.83
CA GLU A 525 -10.13 8.15 3.22
C GLU A 525 -11.47 8.91 3.35
N GLU A 526 -11.47 10.11 3.94
CA GLU A 526 -12.64 11.00 3.97
C GLU A 526 -12.54 12.07 2.88
N ASN A 527 -13.59 12.24 2.07
CA ASN A 527 -13.63 13.26 1.03
C ASN A 527 -13.49 14.66 1.64
N LEU A 528 -12.45 15.37 1.23
CA LEU A 528 -12.14 16.71 1.71
C LEU A 528 -12.83 17.77 0.83
N LEU A 529 -12.57 17.73 -0.47
CA LEU A 529 -13.06 18.69 -1.46
C LEU A 529 -12.91 18.16 -2.89
N ILE A 530 -13.50 18.86 -3.85
CA ILE A 530 -13.30 18.64 -5.28
C ILE A 530 -12.74 19.92 -5.90
N VAL A 531 -11.61 19.82 -6.59
CA VAL A 531 -11.02 20.94 -7.35
C VAL A 531 -11.44 20.81 -8.81
N LYS A 532 -12.05 21.85 -9.37
CA LYS A 532 -12.37 21.92 -10.80
C LYS A 532 -11.24 22.62 -11.55
N LEU A 533 -10.86 22.04 -12.68
CA LEU A 533 -9.77 22.48 -13.54
C LEU A 533 -10.31 22.77 -14.95
N ASN A 534 -9.76 23.78 -15.61
CA ASN A 534 -9.98 23.99 -17.05
C ASN A 534 -8.98 23.18 -17.88
N ASP A 535 -9.09 23.25 -19.22
CA ASP A 535 -8.21 22.54 -20.16
C ASP A 535 -6.76 23.06 -20.14
N GLU A 536 -6.48 24.21 -19.54
CA GLU A 536 -5.12 24.73 -19.30
C GLU A 536 -4.57 24.32 -17.91
N GLU A 537 -5.24 23.39 -17.23
CA GLU A 537 -4.91 22.96 -15.87
C GLU A 537 -4.83 24.12 -14.88
N LYS A 538 -5.80 25.05 -14.94
CA LYS A 538 -5.98 26.08 -13.90
C LYS A 538 -7.21 25.81 -13.08
N ILE A 539 -7.13 26.11 -11.78
CA ILE A 539 -8.25 25.99 -10.86
C ILE A 539 -9.32 27.01 -11.24
N ILE A 540 -10.51 26.53 -11.58
CA ILE A 540 -11.70 27.33 -11.89
C ILE A 540 -12.77 27.28 -10.80
N ASP A 541 -12.73 26.27 -9.92
CA ASP A 541 -13.60 26.21 -8.73
C ASP A 541 -13.06 25.23 -7.69
N VAL A 542 -13.52 25.39 -6.44
CA VAL A 542 -13.22 24.49 -5.34
C VAL A 542 -14.51 24.21 -4.58
N LEU A 543 -14.99 22.97 -4.68
CA LEU A 543 -16.25 22.51 -4.11
C LEU A 543 -15.98 21.81 -2.78
N GLY A 544 -16.65 22.23 -1.71
CA GLY A 544 -16.47 21.61 -0.40
C GLY A 544 -16.91 22.50 0.76
N THR A 545 -16.93 21.93 1.96
CA THR A 545 -17.35 22.67 3.16
C THR A 545 -16.40 23.85 3.41
N GLY A 546 -16.95 25.05 3.56
CA GLY A 546 -16.17 26.27 3.74
C GLY A 546 -15.54 26.85 2.47
N TRP A 547 -15.74 26.22 1.30
CA TRP A 547 -15.39 26.75 -0.01
C TRP A 547 -16.68 27.05 -0.78
N HIS A 548 -16.78 26.66 -2.05
CA HIS A 548 -18.04 26.68 -2.77
C HIS A 548 -18.90 25.48 -2.33
N GLU A 549 -19.94 25.75 -1.54
CA GLU A 549 -20.83 24.70 -1.03
C GLU A 549 -21.88 24.29 -2.08
N LEU A 550 -21.98 22.98 -2.32
CA LEU A 550 -23.05 22.37 -3.12
C LEU A 550 -24.04 21.66 -2.21
N GLU A 551 -25.28 21.49 -2.70
CA GLU A 551 -26.25 20.59 -2.08
C GLU A 551 -25.65 19.17 -1.96
N PRO A 552 -25.74 18.49 -0.79
CA PRO A 552 -25.06 17.22 -0.56
C PRO A 552 -25.33 16.13 -1.60
N GLN A 553 -26.55 16.09 -2.15
CA GLN A 553 -26.94 15.13 -3.19
C GLN A 553 -26.19 15.35 -4.51
N HIS A 554 -25.94 16.62 -4.88
CA HIS A 554 -25.17 16.94 -6.08
C HIS A 554 -23.68 16.70 -5.87
N TYR A 555 -23.16 16.98 -4.67
CA TYR A 555 -21.78 16.69 -4.31
C TYR A 555 -21.48 15.19 -4.33
N GLU A 556 -22.36 14.36 -3.75
CA GLU A 556 -22.23 12.90 -3.80
C GLU A 556 -22.38 12.33 -5.20
N ALA A 557 -23.25 12.91 -6.04
CA ALA A 557 -23.37 12.51 -7.44
C ALA A 557 -22.08 12.79 -8.22
N LEU A 558 -21.47 13.95 -8.00
CA LEU A 558 -20.21 14.33 -8.62
C LEU A 558 -19.05 13.44 -8.15
N LEU A 559 -18.98 13.11 -6.86
CA LEU A 559 -18.00 12.14 -6.35
C LEU A 559 -18.15 10.74 -6.97
N LYS A 560 -19.39 10.30 -7.22
CA LYS A 560 -19.66 9.04 -7.91
C LYS A 560 -19.24 9.09 -9.38
N ASP A 561 -19.45 10.23 -10.05
CA ASP A 561 -19.03 10.47 -11.43
C ASP A 561 -17.50 10.43 -11.56
N ILE A 562 -16.78 11.08 -10.63
CA ILE A 562 -15.30 11.07 -10.55
C ILE A 562 -14.70 9.67 -10.33
N ASN A 563 -15.53 8.68 -9.96
CA ASN A 563 -15.11 7.30 -9.69
C ASN A 563 -15.40 6.31 -10.84
N VAL A 564 -16.00 6.77 -11.95
CA VAL A 564 -16.29 5.94 -13.13
C VAL A 564 -15.04 5.83 -14.01
N ARG A 565 -14.34 4.69 -13.93
CA ARG A 565 -13.12 4.44 -14.71
C ARG A 565 -13.33 3.37 -15.77
N PRO A 566 -12.64 3.43 -16.92
CA PRO A 566 -12.59 2.35 -17.91
C PRO A 566 -12.46 0.96 -17.29
N LEU A 567 -11.52 0.79 -16.35
CA LEU A 567 -11.29 -0.48 -15.67
C LEU A 567 -12.46 -0.91 -14.78
N HIS A 568 -13.13 0.03 -14.10
CA HIS A 568 -14.32 -0.28 -13.29
C HIS A 568 -15.50 -0.66 -14.16
N SER A 569 -15.65 -0.01 -15.32
CA SER A 569 -16.69 -0.33 -16.29
C SER A 569 -16.45 -1.70 -16.92
N LEU A 570 -15.20 -2.04 -17.24
CA LEU A 570 -14.82 -3.38 -17.68
C LEU A 570 -15.07 -4.44 -16.60
N ASN A 571 -14.65 -4.21 -15.36
CA ASN A 571 -14.88 -5.13 -14.24
C ASN A 571 -16.38 -5.33 -13.96
N PHE A 572 -17.18 -4.26 -14.01
CA PHE A 572 -18.64 -4.38 -13.99
C PHE A 572 -19.15 -5.35 -15.06
N PHE A 573 -18.70 -5.19 -16.29
CA PHE A 573 -19.20 -5.98 -17.40
C PHE A 573 -18.74 -7.45 -17.35
N PHE A 574 -17.44 -7.68 -17.16
CA PHE A 574 -16.82 -9.00 -17.22
C PHE A 574 -16.91 -9.80 -15.93
N SER A 575 -16.81 -9.14 -14.77
CA SER A 575 -16.75 -9.83 -13.47
C SER A 575 -18.11 -9.82 -12.75
N ARG A 576 -19.05 -8.93 -13.14
CA ARG A 576 -20.40 -8.87 -12.53
C ARG A 576 -21.54 -9.19 -13.50
N TYR A 577 -21.60 -8.58 -14.69
CA TYR A 577 -22.74 -8.76 -15.58
C TYR A 577 -22.70 -10.10 -16.35
N LEU A 578 -21.64 -10.37 -17.10
CA LEU A 578 -21.52 -11.60 -17.91
C LEU A 578 -21.65 -12.90 -17.09
N PRO A 579 -21.05 -13.07 -15.90
CA PRO A 579 -21.13 -14.32 -15.15
C PRO A 579 -22.39 -14.45 -14.28
N SER A 580 -23.21 -13.40 -14.15
CA SER A 580 -24.38 -13.40 -13.26
C SER A 580 -25.58 -14.16 -13.84
N GLU A 581 -26.27 -14.89 -12.96
CA GLU A 581 -27.58 -15.51 -13.20
C GLU A 581 -28.74 -14.49 -13.03
N ASP A 582 -28.49 -13.36 -12.35
CA ASP A 582 -29.46 -12.27 -12.12
C ASP A 582 -28.94 -10.95 -12.69
N ARG A 583 -28.81 -10.92 -14.03
CA ARG A 583 -28.27 -9.78 -14.76
C ARG A 583 -29.11 -8.52 -14.66
N LYS A 584 -30.42 -8.67 -14.48
CA LYS A 584 -31.34 -7.53 -14.35
C LYS A 584 -31.02 -6.73 -13.11
N THR A 585 -30.88 -7.39 -11.96
CA THR A 585 -30.49 -6.72 -10.72
C THR A 585 -29.09 -6.11 -10.81
N VAL A 586 -28.14 -6.74 -11.52
CA VAL A 586 -26.80 -6.18 -11.73
C VAL A 586 -26.86 -4.85 -12.49
N VAL A 587 -27.63 -4.77 -13.59
CA VAL A 587 -27.79 -3.53 -14.37
C VAL A 587 -28.49 -2.44 -13.55
N ASP A 588 -29.52 -2.79 -12.79
CA ASP A 588 -30.24 -1.84 -11.93
C ASP A 588 -29.36 -1.31 -10.79
N THR A 589 -28.42 -2.11 -10.30
CA THR A 589 -27.53 -1.74 -9.17
C THR A 589 -26.38 -0.86 -9.61
N TYR A 590 -25.89 -1.02 -10.85
CA TYR A 590 -24.69 -0.33 -11.34
C TYR A 590 -24.89 0.35 -12.71
N PRO A 591 -25.90 1.24 -12.86
CA PRO A 591 -26.21 1.88 -14.14
C PRO A 591 -25.11 2.81 -14.65
N GLN A 592 -24.23 3.30 -13.77
CA GLN A 592 -23.22 4.31 -14.08
C GLN A 592 -22.06 3.83 -14.97
N TYR A 593 -21.88 2.53 -15.18
CA TYR A 593 -20.73 1.97 -15.91
C TYR A 593 -20.96 1.80 -17.42
N VAL A 594 -22.16 2.06 -17.90
CA VAL A 594 -22.55 1.87 -19.31
C VAL A 594 -23.38 3.05 -19.79
N THR A 595 -23.42 3.30 -21.10
CA THR A 595 -24.31 4.31 -21.68
C THR A 595 -25.77 3.84 -21.62
N GLU A 596 -26.73 4.77 -21.65
CA GLU A 596 -28.17 4.42 -21.63
C GLU A 596 -28.57 3.55 -22.83
N GLU A 597 -27.88 3.72 -23.97
CA GLU A 597 -28.07 2.90 -25.16
C GLU A 597 -27.64 1.45 -24.90
N LEU A 598 -26.43 1.24 -24.37
CA LEU A 598 -25.96 -0.10 -24.01
C LEU A 598 -26.77 -0.71 -22.87
N ARG A 599 -27.14 0.07 -21.85
CA ARG A 599 -28.00 -0.38 -20.74
C ARG A 599 -29.28 -1.02 -21.26
N THR A 600 -29.96 -0.37 -22.20
CA THR A 600 -31.19 -0.87 -22.81
C THR A 600 -30.95 -2.22 -23.50
N GLU A 601 -29.78 -2.42 -24.10
CA GLU A 601 -29.39 -3.71 -24.71
C GLU A 601 -29.05 -4.78 -23.66
N LEU A 602 -28.37 -4.40 -22.56
CA LEU A 602 -28.10 -5.30 -21.44
C LEU A 602 -29.38 -5.80 -20.77
N GLU A 603 -30.40 -4.94 -20.64
CA GLU A 603 -31.70 -5.32 -20.06
C GLU A 603 -32.45 -6.31 -20.96
N LYS A 604 -32.38 -6.18 -22.29
CA LYS A 604 -32.97 -7.15 -23.22
C LYS A 604 -32.31 -8.52 -23.13
N ARG A 605 -30.99 -8.53 -22.91
CA ARG A 605 -30.15 -9.73 -22.80
C ARG A 605 -30.06 -10.29 -21.38
N ALA A 606 -30.81 -9.73 -20.43
CA ALA A 606 -30.78 -10.18 -19.03
C ALA A 606 -31.21 -11.64 -18.83
N ALA A 607 -31.94 -12.22 -19.79
CA ALA A 607 -32.35 -13.63 -19.78
C ALA A 607 -31.37 -14.59 -20.48
N ASP A 608 -30.31 -14.07 -21.10
CA ASP A 608 -29.28 -14.90 -21.74
C ASP A 608 -28.49 -15.69 -20.68
N LYS A 609 -27.88 -16.80 -21.10
CA LYS A 609 -27.10 -17.65 -20.20
C LYS A 609 -25.83 -16.92 -19.70
N PRO A 610 -25.39 -17.18 -18.46
CA PRO A 610 -24.10 -16.72 -17.95
C PRO A 610 -22.93 -17.11 -18.87
N VAL A 611 -22.00 -16.17 -19.04
CA VAL A 611 -20.78 -16.34 -19.83
C VAL A 611 -19.59 -16.22 -18.89
N LYS A 612 -18.76 -17.26 -18.82
CA LYS A 612 -17.61 -17.35 -17.90
C LYS A 612 -16.24 -17.36 -18.58
N LYS A 613 -16.19 -17.52 -19.91
CA LYS A 613 -14.96 -17.67 -20.71
C LYS A 613 -14.03 -16.44 -20.73
N TYR A 614 -14.45 -15.34 -20.10
CA TYR A 614 -13.69 -14.10 -19.97
C TYR A 614 -13.16 -13.87 -18.55
N GLY A 615 -13.49 -14.74 -17.58
CA GLY A 615 -13.12 -14.57 -16.18
C GLY A 615 -11.63 -14.73 -15.88
N SER A 616 -10.82 -15.06 -16.88
CA SER A 616 -9.35 -15.05 -16.84
C SER A 616 -8.75 -14.51 -18.15
N GLY A 617 -9.55 -13.78 -18.93
CA GLY A 617 -9.13 -13.19 -20.20
C GLY A 617 -8.28 -11.93 -19.98
N THR A 618 -7.49 -11.56 -20.99
CA THR A 618 -6.69 -10.32 -20.98
C THR A 618 -7.36 -9.24 -21.81
N TRP A 619 -6.90 -8.00 -21.70
CA TRP A 619 -7.32 -6.94 -22.62
C TRP A 619 -6.15 -6.11 -23.14
N GLN A 620 -6.38 -5.40 -24.25
CA GLN A 620 -5.40 -4.54 -24.91
C GLN A 620 -6.07 -3.26 -25.39
N LEU A 621 -5.30 -2.17 -25.45
CA LEU A 621 -5.73 -0.94 -26.11
C LEU A 621 -5.36 -0.98 -27.59
N SER A 622 -6.23 -0.40 -28.40
CA SER A 622 -5.97 -0.12 -29.82
C SER A 622 -6.54 1.24 -30.17
N GLU A 623 -5.77 2.06 -30.88
CA GLU A 623 -6.21 3.38 -31.33
C GLU A 623 -6.23 3.43 -32.86
N VAL A 624 -7.41 3.66 -33.44
CA VAL A 624 -7.61 3.74 -34.89
C VAL A 624 -8.44 4.97 -35.22
N ASP A 625 -7.91 5.82 -36.11
CA ASP A 625 -8.58 7.06 -36.56
C ASP A 625 -9.00 8.01 -35.41
N GLY A 626 -8.22 8.01 -34.31
CA GLY A 626 -8.48 8.83 -33.11
C GLY A 626 -9.56 8.28 -32.17
N GLN A 627 -10.10 7.09 -32.46
CA GLN A 627 -10.99 6.35 -31.58
C GLN A 627 -10.22 5.26 -30.85
N ARG A 628 -10.43 5.15 -29.54
CA ARG A 628 -9.87 4.08 -28.70
C ARG A 628 -10.82 2.90 -28.62
N TYR A 629 -10.23 1.71 -28.68
CA TYR A 629 -10.88 0.42 -28.58
C TYR A 629 -10.21 -0.43 -27.50
N PHE A 630 -11.02 -1.17 -26.77
CA PHE A 630 -10.58 -2.19 -25.82
C PHE A 630 -10.78 -3.55 -26.47
N VAL A 631 -9.69 -4.21 -26.82
CA VAL A 631 -9.70 -5.56 -27.39
C VAL A 631 -9.61 -6.56 -26.25
N ILE A 632 -10.59 -7.46 -26.17
CA ILE A 632 -10.73 -8.43 -25.10
C ILE A 632 -10.40 -9.80 -25.65
N ASN A 633 -9.44 -10.44 -25.00
CA ASN A 633 -9.02 -11.79 -25.29
C ASN A 633 -9.79 -12.76 -24.39
N ASP A 634 -10.17 -13.91 -24.93
CA ASP A 634 -10.81 -14.97 -24.14
C ASP A 634 -9.78 -15.74 -23.27
N GLU A 635 -10.24 -16.78 -22.58
CA GLU A 635 -9.40 -17.67 -21.77
C GLU A 635 -8.23 -18.35 -22.52
N ASN A 636 -8.26 -18.38 -23.85
CA ASN A 636 -7.19 -18.90 -24.70
C ASN A 636 -6.29 -17.79 -25.25
N ASP A 637 -6.48 -16.56 -24.78
CA ASP A 637 -5.71 -15.38 -25.16
C ASP A 637 -5.91 -14.95 -26.63
N GLU A 638 -7.06 -15.35 -27.22
CA GLU A 638 -7.49 -14.97 -28.57
C GLU A 638 -8.45 -13.77 -28.55
N PRO A 639 -8.27 -12.74 -29.42
CA PRO A 639 -9.20 -11.61 -29.51
C PRO A 639 -10.62 -12.07 -29.85
N ALA A 640 -11.55 -11.87 -28.92
CA ALA A 640 -12.91 -12.40 -29.03
C ALA A 640 -13.97 -11.29 -28.99
N MET A 641 -13.71 -10.17 -28.30
CA MET A 641 -14.65 -9.06 -28.15
C MET A 641 -13.94 -7.72 -28.26
N ILE A 642 -14.63 -6.70 -28.76
CA ILE A 642 -14.11 -5.33 -28.86
C ILE A 642 -15.11 -4.39 -28.20
N LEU A 643 -14.65 -3.49 -27.33
CA LEU A 643 -15.47 -2.50 -26.66
C LEU A 643 -15.01 -1.10 -27.03
N THR A 644 -15.96 -0.20 -27.14
CA THR A 644 -15.67 1.24 -27.12
C THR A 644 -16.18 1.83 -25.82
N MET A 645 -15.52 2.90 -25.40
CA MET A 645 -15.99 3.71 -24.30
C MET A 645 -16.33 5.10 -24.78
N ASP A 646 -17.26 5.73 -24.09
CA ASP A 646 -17.48 7.15 -24.26
C ASP A 646 -16.34 7.95 -23.59
N ASN A 647 -16.39 9.27 -23.74
CA ASN A 647 -15.41 10.18 -23.13
C ASN A 647 -15.42 10.16 -21.59
N TYR A 648 -16.35 9.40 -20.96
CA TYR A 648 -16.55 9.27 -19.52
C TYR A 648 -16.15 7.88 -19.00
N GLY A 649 -15.50 7.06 -19.83
CA GLY A 649 -15.03 5.73 -19.44
C GLY A 649 -16.15 4.71 -19.21
N ARG A 650 -17.37 5.00 -19.66
CA ARG A 650 -18.50 4.06 -19.65
C ARG A 650 -18.44 3.22 -20.90
N ILE A 651 -18.82 1.95 -20.81
CA ILE A 651 -18.90 1.12 -22.02
C ILE A 651 -20.06 1.65 -22.86
N ASP A 652 -19.72 1.98 -24.11
CA ASP A 652 -20.63 2.57 -25.07
C ASP A 652 -21.14 1.51 -26.06
N HIS A 653 -20.24 0.74 -26.66
CA HIS A 653 -20.59 -0.37 -27.54
C HIS A 653 -19.79 -1.63 -27.23
N VAL A 654 -20.42 -2.76 -27.49
CA VAL A 654 -19.81 -4.10 -27.41
C VAL A 654 -19.98 -4.80 -28.75
N TYR A 655 -18.85 -5.19 -29.35
CA TYR A 655 -18.80 -5.80 -30.67
C TYR A 655 -18.27 -7.23 -30.59
N LEU A 656 -18.67 -8.03 -31.58
CA LEU A 656 -18.28 -9.44 -31.74
C LEU A 656 -18.87 -10.33 -30.63
N ASP A 657 -18.51 -11.61 -30.64
CA ASP A 657 -19.03 -12.64 -29.71
C ASP A 657 -20.57 -12.65 -29.49
N GLY A 658 -21.35 -12.45 -30.55
CA GLY A 658 -22.82 -12.42 -30.48
C GLY A 658 -23.41 -11.08 -30.04
N TRP A 659 -22.59 -10.03 -29.87
CA TRP A 659 -22.99 -8.65 -29.70
C TRP A 659 -23.10 -7.92 -31.06
N GLU A 660 -22.76 -6.65 -31.13
CA GLU A 660 -22.87 -5.84 -32.33
C GLU A 660 -21.90 -6.33 -33.42
N LYS A 661 -22.33 -6.23 -34.68
CA LYS A 661 -21.51 -6.64 -35.82
C LYS A 661 -20.57 -5.50 -36.20
N MET A 662 -19.30 -5.84 -36.40
CA MET A 662 -18.28 -4.95 -36.95
C MET A 662 -17.72 -5.54 -38.26
N ASP A 663 -17.40 -4.71 -39.23
CA ASP A 663 -16.87 -5.19 -40.51
C ASP A 663 -15.44 -5.74 -40.35
N GLN A 664 -15.12 -6.81 -41.08
CA GLN A 664 -13.85 -7.52 -40.95
C GLN A 664 -12.63 -6.65 -41.27
N LYS A 665 -12.77 -5.62 -42.11
CA LYS A 665 -11.67 -4.73 -42.46
C LYS A 665 -11.34 -3.81 -41.28
N THR A 666 -12.35 -3.30 -40.59
CA THR A 666 -12.19 -2.51 -39.36
C THR A 666 -11.67 -3.35 -38.21
N VAL A 667 -12.20 -4.56 -37.99
CA VAL A 667 -11.67 -5.50 -36.98
C VAL A 667 -10.19 -5.74 -37.20
N LYS A 668 -9.78 -6.05 -38.45
CA LYS A 668 -8.36 -6.26 -38.77
C LYS A 668 -7.52 -5.02 -38.47
N ARG A 669 -7.99 -3.82 -38.83
CA ARG A 669 -7.27 -2.57 -38.53
C ARG A 669 -7.08 -2.38 -37.02
N ILE A 670 -8.11 -2.64 -36.22
CA ILE A 670 -8.03 -2.53 -34.76
C ILE A 670 -6.99 -3.51 -34.21
N LEU A 671 -7.04 -4.78 -34.61
CA LEU A 671 -6.08 -5.79 -34.15
C LEU A 671 -4.64 -5.50 -34.60
N ASP A 672 -4.46 -4.97 -35.82
CA ASP A 672 -3.13 -4.57 -36.33
C ASP A 672 -2.53 -3.37 -35.57
N HIS A 673 -3.33 -2.61 -34.80
CA HIS A 673 -2.92 -1.45 -34.01
C HIS A 673 -3.07 -1.68 -32.49
N CYS A 674 -3.22 -2.93 -32.05
CA CYS A 674 -3.12 -3.23 -30.63
C CYS A 674 -1.73 -2.89 -30.10
N GLU A 675 -1.68 -2.34 -28.90
CA GLU A 675 -0.43 -2.22 -28.15
C GLU A 675 0.22 -3.61 -27.95
N GLU A 676 1.56 -3.67 -27.97
CA GLU A 676 2.29 -4.94 -27.88
C GLU A 676 2.05 -5.63 -26.53
N ASP A 677 1.81 -4.85 -25.47
CA ASP A 677 1.54 -5.35 -24.14
C ASP A 677 0.07 -5.72 -23.93
N LYS A 678 -0.16 -6.87 -23.30
CA LYS A 678 -1.49 -7.28 -22.80
C LYS A 678 -1.70 -6.68 -21.42
N ILE A 679 -2.66 -5.77 -21.32
CA ILE A 679 -2.92 -4.98 -20.14
C ILE A 679 -3.91 -5.74 -19.25
N GLY A 680 -3.41 -6.48 -18.26
CA GLY A 680 -4.18 -7.01 -17.13
C GLY A 680 -5.11 -8.21 -17.38
N ILE A 681 -5.53 -8.86 -16.28
CA ILE A 681 -6.47 -9.99 -16.21
C ILE A 681 -7.74 -9.52 -15.46
N PHE A 682 -8.94 -9.92 -15.92
CA PHE A 682 -10.24 -9.52 -15.36
C PHE A 682 -10.65 -10.18 -14.03
#